data_AF-A0A1H0BZ04-F1
#
_entry.id   AF-A0A1H0BZ04-F1
#
_cell.length_a   1.000
_cell.length_b   1.000
_cell.length_c   1.000
_cell.angle_alpha   90.00
_cell.angle_beta   90.00
_cell.angle_gamma   90.00
#
_symmetry.space_group_name_H-M   'P 1'
#
loop_
_entity.id
_entity.type
_entity.pdbx_description
1 polymer ?
#
loop_
_entity_poly.entity_id
_entity_poly.type
_entity_poly.pdbx_seq_one_letter_code
_entity_poly.pdbx_strand_id
1 'polypeptide(L)'
;MKPAYSPVSPVLAVLSVLFLGLAAAGLVLWVALAQPWLGLGLAPDPEGGVTVAEVDPAGAAAGRIPPGSELIALRAGRAPAQTALTLSAVDVIEEPDALGPEAIRGFFRRQGAIHEVLKGGSVVLTIRAPSAAEPSEPTLTPLSRRPLTDLPGVFWLQIGVGLIGMVLSGWVMALRRGDRAVQFFVLAGAGLMISAYAAALYSTRELALGRDLFTLASKLNFLGTLVFGIGMINLFLIYPARIAGPRVLWTVAAVLSGFVLAVFLDGPDLLQNRQMPVVLAMLVLLGVVLVQAVKARRNPTTRAMLGWFGLSVLLGAGGFGLTVTLPLLMGAPPSLSQGHAFLFFLVIFAGLAMGIARYRLFELADWSFRILFYLGGVVLLLVLDATLIFVLALDRAPALGLALVLVGLVYLPLRDVVAGWLRNDPSLSKEELFALIGDVTLASDGAGRGTALTALLQRLFNPLSIEQGPPVCGPARLVQGGEILDIPLPHGLPGIRLHWARQGRGLFSRRDERLARSVAEMLDRAIARQRAHDAAVDTERQRINRDMHDNIGVQLLGALHSRDAERKDMLIRQTLSDLRQIVSSPAQDRMDLAQLLGDMRSEIGDHLEAAGLELDWRDRGAPAAGAAGTELTPQLVQTLRALLRESVGNILRHSGARNVAIDIVRAPGPRLEIRIADDGAGHRGAGQGAGTGLANLRFRIEGCGGTLRVATDPGGTRIEAGLPLGNGATGDAPRVRAAG
;
A
#
# COMPACT_ATOMS: atom_id res chain seq x y z
N MET A 1 5.51 -32.54 -0.41
CA MET A 1 4.93 -31.96 -1.64
C MET A 1 3.53 -31.43 -1.33
N LYS A 2 3.33 -30.11 -1.35
CA LYS A 2 2.00 -29.46 -1.37
C LYS A 2 1.73 -29.02 -2.80
N PRO A 3 0.50 -29.13 -3.33
CA PRO A 3 0.25 -28.98 -4.75
C PRO A 3 0.54 -27.55 -5.22
N ALA A 4 1.30 -27.46 -6.30
CA ALA A 4 1.53 -26.25 -7.07
C ALA A 4 0.24 -25.88 -7.83
N TYR A 5 -0.67 -25.16 -7.17
CA TYR A 5 -1.72 -24.42 -7.88
C TYR A 5 -1.19 -23.02 -8.13
N SER A 6 -0.99 -22.65 -9.39
CA SER A 6 -0.84 -21.25 -9.78
C SER A 6 -2.14 -20.53 -9.39
N PRO A 7 -2.17 -19.61 -8.40
CA PRO A 7 -3.39 -18.91 -8.13
C PRO A 7 -3.62 -17.95 -9.30
N VAL A 8 -4.73 -18.13 -10.03
CA VAL A 8 -5.31 -17.07 -10.87
C VAL A 8 -5.17 -15.77 -10.10
N SER A 9 -4.51 -14.76 -10.66
CA SER A 9 -4.25 -13.53 -9.93
C SER A 9 -5.58 -12.94 -9.44
N PRO A 10 -5.64 -12.31 -8.26
CA PRO A 10 -6.85 -11.67 -7.77
C PRO A 10 -7.46 -10.69 -8.79
N VAL A 11 -6.60 -10.00 -9.55
CA VAL A 11 -6.97 -9.16 -10.69
C VAL A 11 -7.72 -9.97 -11.75
N LEU A 12 -7.16 -11.11 -12.17
CA LEU A 12 -7.77 -11.97 -13.19
C LEU A 12 -9.14 -12.51 -12.75
N ALA A 13 -9.33 -12.79 -11.45
CA ALA A 13 -10.65 -13.19 -10.94
C ALA A 13 -11.69 -12.07 -11.02
N VAL A 14 -11.32 -10.83 -10.63
CA VAL A 14 -12.23 -9.68 -10.75
C VAL A 14 -12.55 -9.39 -12.22
N LEU A 15 -11.54 -9.44 -13.10
CA LEU A 15 -11.72 -9.26 -14.54
C LEU A 15 -12.60 -10.34 -15.16
N SER A 16 -12.46 -11.60 -14.74
CA SER A 16 -13.31 -12.70 -15.22
C SER A 16 -14.77 -12.48 -14.84
N VAL A 17 -15.02 -12.04 -13.60
CA VAL A 17 -16.35 -11.72 -13.09
C VAL A 17 -16.95 -10.52 -13.82
N LEU A 18 -16.16 -9.48 -14.05
CA LEU A 18 -16.58 -8.32 -14.85
C LEU A 18 -16.92 -8.72 -16.29
N PHE A 19 -16.06 -9.52 -16.94
CA PHE A 19 -16.29 -10.00 -18.30
C PHE A 19 -17.57 -10.82 -18.39
N LEU A 20 -17.82 -11.73 -17.43
CA LEU A 20 -19.05 -12.50 -17.39
C LEU A 20 -20.28 -11.60 -17.25
N GLY A 21 -20.22 -10.60 -16.37
CA GLY A 21 -21.29 -9.62 -16.18
C GLY A 21 -21.55 -8.81 -17.45
N LEU A 22 -20.50 -8.30 -18.10
CA LEU A 22 -20.61 -7.54 -19.36
C LEU A 22 -21.11 -8.40 -20.52
N ALA A 23 -20.68 -9.66 -20.62
CA ALA A 23 -21.16 -10.60 -21.64
C ALA A 23 -22.65 -10.90 -21.47
N ALA A 24 -23.10 -11.11 -20.22
CA ALA A 24 -24.52 -11.27 -19.91
C ALA A 24 -25.32 -10.00 -20.20
N ALA A 25 -24.80 -8.82 -19.87
CA ALA A 25 -25.44 -7.54 -20.22
C ALA A 25 -25.54 -7.35 -21.74
N GLY A 26 -24.48 -7.70 -22.48
CA GLY A 26 -24.46 -7.66 -23.95
C GLY A 26 -25.49 -8.61 -24.57
N LEU A 27 -25.68 -9.80 -24.00
CA LEU A 27 -26.74 -10.72 -24.43
C LEU A 27 -28.14 -10.13 -24.18
N VAL A 28 -28.40 -9.59 -22.99
CA VAL A 28 -29.69 -8.97 -22.65
C VAL A 28 -29.98 -7.78 -23.56
N LEU A 29 -28.97 -6.93 -23.79
CA LEU A 29 -29.04 -5.80 -24.71
C LEU A 29 -29.36 -6.26 -26.13
N TRP A 30 -28.65 -7.26 -26.64
CA TRP A 30 -28.91 -7.81 -27.97
C TRP A 30 -30.34 -8.32 -28.11
N VAL A 31 -30.84 -9.05 -27.11
CA VAL A 31 -32.23 -9.55 -27.10
C VAL A 31 -33.23 -8.40 -27.05
N ALA A 32 -32.99 -7.37 -26.22
CA ALA A 32 -33.87 -6.21 -26.10
C ALA A 32 -33.96 -5.39 -27.42
N LEU A 33 -32.84 -5.26 -28.13
CA LEU A 33 -32.76 -4.55 -29.42
C LEU A 33 -33.34 -5.37 -30.59
N ALA A 34 -33.41 -6.70 -30.46
CA ALA A 34 -33.96 -7.60 -31.48
C ALA A 34 -35.50 -7.71 -31.45
N GLN A 35 -36.19 -6.87 -30.66
CA GLN A 35 -37.65 -6.86 -30.59
C GLN A 35 -38.28 -5.96 -31.66
N PRO A 36 -39.50 -6.29 -32.15
CA PRO A 36 -40.29 -5.39 -32.98
C PRO A 36 -40.57 -4.09 -32.24
N TRP A 37 -40.50 -2.96 -32.95
CA TRP A 37 -40.62 -1.64 -32.34
C TRP A 37 -41.59 -0.72 -33.10
N LEU A 38 -42.53 -0.12 -32.38
CA LEU A 38 -43.48 0.86 -32.92
C LEU A 38 -43.06 2.31 -32.61
N GLY A 39 -42.28 2.53 -31.55
CA GLY A 39 -41.90 3.86 -31.04
C GLY A 39 -42.97 4.51 -30.18
N LEU A 40 -43.66 3.72 -29.34
CA LEU A 40 -44.70 4.15 -28.42
C LEU A 40 -44.21 4.02 -26.97
N GLY A 41 -44.20 5.13 -26.22
CA GLY A 41 -44.16 5.12 -24.77
C GLY A 41 -45.57 4.93 -24.22
N LEU A 42 -45.86 3.78 -23.61
CA LEU A 42 -47.20 3.43 -23.14
C LEU A 42 -47.31 3.52 -21.62
N ALA A 43 -48.47 3.97 -21.13
CA ALA A 43 -48.79 4.01 -19.72
C ALA A 43 -50.17 3.38 -19.44
N PRO A 44 -50.34 2.63 -18.34
CA PRO A 44 -51.66 2.16 -17.92
C PRO A 44 -52.54 3.34 -17.51
N ASP A 45 -53.79 3.33 -17.98
CA ASP A 45 -54.82 4.30 -17.58
C ASP A 45 -55.46 3.88 -16.24
N PRO A 46 -55.68 4.80 -15.28
CA PRO A 46 -56.50 4.54 -14.10
C PRO A 46 -57.87 3.88 -14.38
N GLU A 47 -58.49 4.15 -15.54
CA GLU A 47 -59.77 3.56 -15.94
C GLU A 47 -59.64 2.15 -16.55
N GLY A 48 -58.42 1.60 -16.60
CA GLY A 48 -58.14 0.23 -17.05
C GLY A 48 -57.75 0.09 -18.53
N GLY A 49 -57.66 1.20 -19.26
CA GLY A 49 -57.16 1.30 -20.64
C GLY A 49 -55.64 1.42 -20.75
N VAL A 50 -55.17 1.68 -21.97
CA VAL A 50 -53.75 1.95 -22.28
C VAL A 50 -53.66 3.30 -22.96
N THR A 51 -52.79 4.18 -22.48
CA THR A 51 -52.58 5.51 -23.06
C THR A 51 -51.20 5.61 -23.69
N VAL A 52 -51.11 6.36 -24.79
CA VAL A 52 -49.85 6.70 -25.45
C VAL A 52 -49.28 7.93 -24.75
N ALA A 53 -48.32 7.74 -23.86
CA ALA A 53 -47.65 8.82 -23.15
C ALA A 53 -46.71 9.60 -24.09
N GLU A 54 -45.92 8.89 -24.89
CA GLU A 54 -44.91 9.48 -25.76
C GLU A 54 -44.84 8.74 -27.10
N VAL A 55 -44.36 9.41 -28.15
CA VAL A 55 -44.13 8.81 -29.47
C VAL A 55 -42.74 9.21 -29.95
N ASP A 56 -41.89 8.22 -30.22
CA ASP A 56 -40.53 8.46 -30.69
C ASP A 56 -40.56 8.97 -32.15
N PRO A 57 -39.83 10.06 -32.48
CA PRO A 57 -39.81 10.62 -33.84
C PRO A 57 -39.28 9.66 -34.92
N ALA A 58 -38.44 8.69 -34.55
CA ALA A 58 -37.91 7.67 -35.45
C ALA A 58 -38.77 6.40 -35.48
N GLY A 59 -39.83 6.35 -34.67
CA GLY A 59 -40.76 5.23 -34.55
C GLY A 59 -41.70 5.06 -35.73
N ALA A 60 -42.22 3.85 -35.91
CA ALA A 60 -43.26 3.56 -36.91
C ALA A 60 -44.57 4.33 -36.65
N ALA A 61 -44.83 4.70 -35.40
CA ALA A 61 -46.01 5.48 -34.98
C ALA A 61 -45.85 7.00 -35.18
N ALA A 62 -44.65 7.49 -35.51
CA ALA A 62 -44.37 8.91 -35.67
C ALA A 62 -45.30 9.56 -36.71
N GLY A 63 -45.95 10.67 -36.32
CA GLY A 63 -46.88 11.41 -37.17
C GLY A 63 -48.21 10.71 -37.47
N ARG A 64 -48.43 9.49 -36.97
CA ARG A 64 -49.67 8.71 -37.17
C ARG A 64 -50.51 8.59 -35.91
N ILE A 65 -49.87 8.67 -34.75
CA ILE A 65 -50.53 8.55 -33.45
C ILE A 65 -50.16 9.78 -32.61
N PRO A 66 -51.12 10.61 -32.20
CA PRO A 66 -50.84 11.72 -31.31
C PRO A 66 -50.63 11.23 -29.86
N PRO A 67 -49.69 11.82 -29.10
CA PRO A 67 -49.59 11.61 -27.66
C PRO A 67 -50.92 11.92 -26.94
N GLY A 68 -51.20 11.20 -25.85
CA GLY A 68 -52.46 11.23 -25.12
C GLY A 68 -53.56 10.34 -25.70
N SER A 69 -53.34 9.69 -26.85
CA SER A 69 -54.34 8.79 -27.43
C SER A 69 -54.57 7.55 -26.57
N GLU A 70 -55.82 7.12 -26.48
CA GLU A 70 -56.19 5.84 -25.90
C GLU A 70 -55.99 4.73 -26.95
N LEU A 71 -55.23 3.69 -26.59
CA LEU A 71 -54.92 2.55 -27.43
C LEU A 71 -55.86 1.39 -27.07
N ILE A 72 -56.88 1.17 -27.91
CA ILE A 72 -58.02 0.28 -27.62
C ILE A 72 -57.75 -1.15 -28.06
N ALA A 73 -57.22 -1.35 -29.27
CA ALA A 73 -57.00 -2.69 -29.81
C ALA A 73 -55.89 -2.71 -30.87
N LEU A 74 -55.38 -3.90 -31.17
CA LEU A 74 -54.49 -4.13 -32.31
C LEU A 74 -54.88 -5.39 -33.11
N ARG A 75 -54.60 -5.38 -34.41
CA ARG A 75 -54.74 -6.55 -35.29
C ARG A 75 -53.66 -6.58 -36.34
N ALA A 76 -53.42 -7.76 -36.92
CA ALA A 76 -52.59 -7.86 -38.11
C ALA A 76 -53.31 -7.16 -39.29
N GLY A 77 -52.56 -6.47 -40.15
CA GLY A 77 -53.12 -5.52 -41.11
C GLY A 77 -54.11 -6.14 -42.11
N ARG A 78 -53.90 -7.41 -42.49
CA ARG A 78 -54.79 -8.16 -43.39
C ARG A 78 -55.87 -8.97 -42.67
N ALA A 79 -55.89 -8.95 -41.34
CA ALA A 79 -56.80 -9.78 -40.57
C ALA A 79 -58.17 -9.08 -40.36
N PRO A 80 -59.28 -9.83 -40.29
CA PRO A 80 -60.62 -9.28 -40.08
C PRO A 80 -60.71 -8.49 -38.78
N ALA A 81 -61.58 -7.47 -38.70
CA ALA A 81 -61.77 -6.67 -37.48
C ALA A 81 -62.12 -7.51 -36.23
N GLN A 82 -62.79 -8.65 -36.41
CA GLN A 82 -63.13 -9.60 -35.33
C GLN A 82 -61.90 -10.27 -34.68
N THR A 83 -60.73 -10.22 -35.34
CA THR A 83 -59.48 -10.75 -34.81
C THR A 83 -58.67 -9.73 -34.01
N ALA A 84 -59.23 -8.54 -33.78
CA ALA A 84 -58.60 -7.50 -32.99
C ALA A 84 -58.44 -7.93 -31.53
N LEU A 85 -57.22 -7.76 -31.02
CA LEU A 85 -56.86 -7.98 -29.63
C LEU A 85 -57.08 -6.67 -28.87
N THR A 86 -58.12 -6.62 -28.03
CA THR A 86 -58.37 -5.48 -27.13
C THR A 86 -57.24 -5.33 -26.12
N LEU A 87 -56.73 -4.13 -25.95
CA LEU A 87 -55.68 -3.82 -24.98
C LEU A 87 -56.29 -3.37 -23.65
N SER A 88 -55.57 -3.64 -22.57
CA SER A 88 -55.96 -3.27 -21.21
C SER A 88 -54.73 -2.91 -20.41
N ALA A 89 -54.91 -2.17 -19.31
CA ALA A 89 -53.82 -1.76 -18.42
C ALA A 89 -52.95 -2.93 -17.95
N VAL A 90 -53.53 -4.14 -17.82
CA VAL A 90 -52.82 -5.36 -17.43
C VAL A 90 -51.69 -5.73 -18.39
N ASP A 91 -51.77 -5.35 -19.68
CA ASP A 91 -50.75 -5.71 -20.66
C ASP A 91 -49.46 -4.92 -20.58
N VAL A 92 -49.55 -3.71 -20.06
CA VAL A 92 -48.45 -2.75 -19.92
C VAL A 92 -47.90 -2.72 -18.50
N ILE A 93 -48.33 -3.62 -17.62
CA ILE A 93 -47.75 -3.73 -16.27
C ILE A 93 -46.26 -4.12 -16.35
N GLU A 94 -45.45 -3.49 -15.51
CA GLU A 94 -44.02 -3.77 -15.44
C GLU A 94 -43.75 -5.17 -14.87
N GLU A 95 -44.42 -5.54 -13.77
CA GLU A 95 -44.17 -6.76 -12.99
C GLU A 95 -45.42 -7.67 -12.93
N PRO A 96 -45.54 -8.65 -13.83
CA PRO A 96 -46.67 -9.59 -13.81
C PRO A 96 -46.51 -10.71 -12.77
N ASP A 97 -45.36 -10.80 -12.08
CA ASP A 97 -45.08 -11.85 -11.09
C ASP A 97 -45.94 -11.74 -9.82
N ALA A 98 -46.62 -10.60 -9.63
CA ALA A 98 -47.64 -10.41 -8.59
C ALA A 98 -48.99 -11.07 -8.94
N LEU A 99 -49.20 -11.46 -10.20
CA LEU A 99 -50.41 -12.15 -10.63
C LEU A 99 -50.43 -13.59 -10.12
N GLY A 100 -51.63 -14.11 -9.83
CA GLY A 100 -51.80 -15.53 -9.47
C GLY A 100 -51.41 -16.48 -10.61
N PRO A 101 -51.17 -17.78 -10.32
CA PRO A 101 -50.66 -18.75 -11.30
C PRO A 101 -51.51 -18.91 -12.58
N GLU A 102 -52.83 -18.75 -12.51
CA GLU A 102 -53.69 -18.77 -13.69
C GLU A 102 -53.63 -17.45 -14.47
N ALA A 103 -53.71 -16.32 -13.76
CA ALA A 103 -53.67 -14.99 -14.36
C ALA A 103 -52.35 -14.74 -15.09
N ILE A 104 -51.21 -15.16 -14.52
CA ILE A 104 -49.90 -15.00 -15.14
C ILE A 104 -49.74 -15.86 -16.41
N ARG A 105 -50.29 -17.08 -16.42
CA ARG A 105 -50.35 -17.92 -17.63
C ARG A 105 -51.20 -17.27 -18.71
N GLY A 106 -52.37 -16.73 -18.34
CA GLY A 106 -53.22 -15.94 -19.23
C GLY A 106 -52.48 -14.75 -19.84
N PHE A 107 -51.78 -13.99 -19.00
CA PHE A 107 -50.96 -12.85 -19.41
C PHE A 107 -49.86 -13.26 -20.40
N PHE A 108 -49.08 -14.32 -20.14
CA PHE A 108 -48.06 -14.80 -21.10
C PHE A 108 -48.66 -15.24 -22.44
N ARG A 109 -49.86 -15.84 -22.43
CA ARG A 109 -50.56 -16.17 -23.68
C ARG A 109 -50.92 -14.92 -24.47
N ARG A 110 -51.38 -13.88 -23.78
CA ARG A 110 -51.74 -12.57 -24.35
C ARG A 110 -50.54 -11.86 -24.96
N GLN A 111 -49.45 -11.76 -24.21
CA GLN A 111 -48.19 -11.17 -24.68
C GLN A 111 -47.66 -11.86 -25.94
N GLY A 112 -47.73 -13.20 -25.99
CA GLY A 112 -47.37 -13.95 -27.20
C GLY A 112 -48.24 -13.60 -28.41
N ALA A 113 -49.57 -13.50 -28.24
CA ALA A 113 -50.48 -13.14 -29.33
C ALA A 113 -50.20 -11.75 -29.89
N ILE A 114 -49.94 -10.77 -29.02
CA ILE A 114 -49.60 -9.40 -29.40
C ILE A 114 -48.25 -9.37 -30.12
N HIS A 115 -47.25 -10.08 -29.60
CA HIS A 115 -45.93 -10.17 -30.22
C HIS A 115 -45.99 -10.77 -31.64
N GLU A 116 -46.81 -11.80 -31.87
CA GLU A 116 -47.01 -12.37 -33.21
C GLU A 116 -47.67 -11.38 -34.17
N VAL A 117 -48.63 -10.56 -33.71
CA VAL A 117 -49.20 -9.48 -34.52
C VAL A 117 -48.13 -8.45 -34.89
N LEU A 118 -47.30 -8.02 -33.92
CA LEU A 118 -46.20 -7.07 -34.15
C LEU A 118 -45.15 -7.63 -35.13
N LYS A 119 -44.89 -8.94 -35.09
CA LYS A 119 -43.94 -9.60 -35.99
C LYS A 119 -44.49 -9.82 -37.41
N GLY A 120 -45.81 -9.79 -37.57
CA GLY A 120 -46.53 -9.99 -38.84
C GLY A 120 -46.35 -8.89 -39.90
N GLY A 121 -45.56 -7.86 -39.62
CA GLY A 121 -45.09 -6.84 -40.58
C GLY A 121 -46.05 -5.67 -40.83
N SER A 122 -47.37 -5.88 -40.80
CA SER A 122 -48.34 -4.78 -40.83
C SER A 122 -49.32 -4.93 -39.67
N VAL A 123 -49.49 -3.86 -38.90
CA VAL A 123 -50.32 -3.81 -37.70
C VAL A 123 -51.31 -2.66 -37.86
N VAL A 124 -52.58 -2.92 -37.60
CA VAL A 124 -53.60 -1.87 -37.48
C VAL A 124 -53.88 -1.67 -36.01
N LEU A 125 -53.76 -0.42 -35.55
CA LEU A 125 -54.07 -0.02 -34.19
C LEU A 125 -55.41 0.70 -34.17
N THR A 126 -56.32 0.32 -33.28
CA THR A 126 -57.54 1.08 -33.01
C THR A 126 -57.24 2.06 -31.90
N ILE A 127 -57.25 3.36 -32.21
CA ILE A 127 -56.94 4.43 -31.25
C ILE A 127 -58.09 5.43 -31.15
N ARG A 128 -58.25 6.03 -29.97
CA ARG A 128 -59.11 7.21 -29.77
C ARG A 128 -58.21 8.39 -29.40
N ALA A 129 -58.10 9.35 -30.31
CA ALA A 129 -57.29 10.56 -30.09
C ALA A 129 -58.00 11.50 -29.09
N PRO A 130 -57.27 12.32 -28.32
CA PRO A 130 -57.86 13.20 -27.30
C PRO A 130 -58.93 14.16 -27.83
N SER A 131 -58.79 14.60 -29.08
CA SER A 131 -59.67 15.56 -29.74
C SER A 131 -60.72 14.92 -30.65
N ALA A 132 -60.74 13.59 -30.79
CA ALA A 132 -61.61 12.88 -31.73
C ALA A 132 -62.66 12.05 -30.99
N ALA A 133 -63.94 12.23 -31.35
CA ALA A 133 -65.05 11.45 -30.79
C ALA A 133 -65.07 10.00 -31.30
N GLU A 134 -64.62 9.77 -32.54
CA GLU A 134 -64.62 8.46 -33.19
C GLU A 134 -63.23 7.80 -33.16
N PRO A 135 -63.14 6.47 -32.94
CA PRO A 135 -61.89 5.73 -33.06
C PRO A 135 -61.35 5.76 -34.50
N SER A 136 -60.04 5.83 -34.64
CA SER A 136 -59.33 5.72 -35.92
C SER A 136 -58.48 4.45 -35.98
N GLU A 137 -58.21 3.96 -37.19
CA GLU A 137 -57.45 2.72 -37.43
C GLU A 137 -56.16 2.95 -38.25
N PRO A 138 -55.14 3.65 -37.72
CA PRO A 138 -53.86 3.79 -38.39
C PRO A 138 -53.19 2.42 -38.64
N THR A 139 -52.72 2.22 -39.87
CA THR A 139 -51.88 1.07 -40.23
C THR A 139 -50.41 1.43 -40.06
N LEU A 140 -49.68 0.64 -39.30
CA LEU A 140 -48.25 0.79 -39.00
C LEU A 140 -47.47 -0.44 -39.50
N THR A 141 -46.17 -0.23 -39.73
CA THR A 141 -45.21 -1.30 -40.04
C THR A 141 -44.14 -1.28 -38.97
N PRO A 142 -44.18 -2.21 -37.99
CA PRO A 142 -43.18 -2.27 -36.93
C PRO A 142 -41.77 -2.40 -37.49
N LEU A 143 -40.83 -1.67 -36.90
CA LEU A 143 -39.42 -1.81 -37.24
C LEU A 143 -38.89 -3.13 -36.66
N SER A 144 -38.01 -3.79 -37.42
CA SER A 144 -37.46 -5.10 -37.03
C SER A 144 -36.45 -5.05 -35.89
N ARG A 145 -35.97 -3.84 -35.54
CA ARG A 145 -35.04 -3.62 -34.43
C ARG A 145 -35.43 -2.36 -33.68
N ARG A 146 -35.41 -2.47 -32.35
CA ARG A 146 -35.52 -1.36 -31.42
C ARG A 146 -34.19 -0.60 -31.35
N PRO A 147 -34.18 0.73 -31.45
CA PRO A 147 -32.95 1.52 -31.34
C PRO A 147 -32.45 1.58 -29.89
N LEU A 148 -31.14 1.79 -29.73
CA LEU A 148 -30.51 1.91 -28.41
C LEU A 148 -31.05 3.09 -27.59
N THR A 149 -31.44 4.17 -28.27
CA THR A 149 -31.94 5.41 -27.68
C THR A 149 -33.30 5.26 -27.01
N ASP A 150 -34.09 4.25 -27.41
CA ASP A 150 -35.42 3.99 -26.85
C ASP A 150 -35.37 3.19 -25.53
N LEU A 151 -34.21 2.61 -25.18
CA LEU A 151 -34.08 1.91 -23.90
C LEU A 151 -34.12 2.91 -22.73
N PRO A 152 -35.11 2.81 -21.82
CA PRO A 152 -35.30 3.78 -20.76
C PRO A 152 -34.15 3.72 -19.74
N GLY A 153 -33.96 4.81 -18.99
CA GLY A 153 -32.93 4.87 -17.94
C GLY A 153 -33.00 3.71 -16.92
N VAL A 154 -34.21 3.20 -16.66
CA VAL A 154 -34.46 2.06 -15.76
C VAL A 154 -33.79 0.77 -16.26
N PHE A 155 -33.74 0.53 -17.58
CA PHE A 155 -33.03 -0.61 -18.18
C PHE A 155 -31.54 -0.58 -17.78
N TRP A 156 -30.89 0.56 -18.01
CA TRP A 156 -29.48 0.77 -17.71
C TRP A 156 -29.20 0.72 -16.21
N LEU A 157 -30.11 1.23 -15.40
CA LEU A 157 -30.04 1.16 -13.94
C LEU A 157 -30.00 -0.31 -13.49
N GLN A 158 -30.91 -1.17 -13.97
CA GLN A 158 -30.92 -2.59 -13.60
C GLN A 158 -29.68 -3.34 -14.09
N ILE A 159 -29.21 -3.06 -15.31
CA ILE A 159 -27.94 -3.60 -15.83
C ILE A 159 -26.76 -3.17 -14.94
N GLY A 160 -26.74 -1.90 -14.53
CA GLY A 160 -25.73 -1.34 -13.64
C GLY A 160 -25.76 -1.99 -12.26
N VAL A 161 -26.94 -2.16 -11.65
CA VAL A 161 -27.10 -2.82 -10.35
C VAL A 161 -26.55 -4.24 -10.37
N GLY A 162 -26.95 -5.04 -11.37
CA GLY A 162 -26.46 -6.42 -11.51
C GLY A 162 -24.94 -6.48 -11.70
N LEU A 163 -24.39 -5.60 -12.55
CA LEU A 163 -22.94 -5.56 -12.82
C LEU A 163 -22.14 -5.15 -11.58
N ILE A 164 -22.56 -4.09 -10.88
CA ILE A 164 -21.90 -3.60 -9.67
C ILE A 164 -21.92 -4.66 -8.57
N GLY A 165 -23.08 -5.29 -8.33
CA GLY A 165 -23.22 -6.37 -7.35
C GLY A 165 -22.28 -7.55 -7.65
N MET A 166 -22.19 -7.94 -8.92
CA MET A 166 -21.32 -9.03 -9.37
C MET A 166 -19.83 -8.66 -9.23
N VAL A 167 -19.42 -7.45 -9.65
CA VAL A 167 -18.04 -6.96 -9.51
C VAL A 167 -17.62 -6.86 -8.05
N LEU A 168 -18.45 -6.29 -7.17
CA LEU A 168 -18.16 -6.20 -5.74
C LEU A 168 -18.04 -7.58 -5.11
N SER A 169 -18.87 -8.54 -5.52
CA SER A 169 -18.77 -9.92 -5.09
C SER A 169 -17.48 -10.61 -5.56
N GLY A 170 -17.14 -10.46 -6.85
CA GLY A 170 -15.91 -10.99 -7.42
C GLY A 170 -14.66 -10.39 -6.77
N TRP A 171 -14.72 -9.10 -6.43
CA TRP A 171 -13.67 -8.44 -5.65
C TRP A 171 -13.51 -9.07 -4.27
N VAL A 172 -14.58 -9.27 -3.51
CA VAL A 172 -14.49 -9.95 -2.20
C VAL A 172 -14.00 -11.40 -2.36
N MET A 173 -14.44 -12.12 -3.39
CA MET A 173 -13.98 -13.48 -3.71
C MET A 173 -12.48 -13.55 -4.00
N ALA A 174 -11.96 -12.60 -4.76
CA ALA A 174 -10.54 -12.52 -5.08
C ALA A 174 -9.65 -12.41 -3.84
N LEU A 175 -10.21 -11.94 -2.72
CA LEU A 175 -9.52 -11.75 -1.45
C LEU A 175 -9.54 -13.00 -0.56
N ARG A 176 -10.67 -13.73 -0.54
CA ARG A 176 -10.84 -14.93 0.30
C ARG A 176 -11.68 -16.02 -0.37
N ARG A 177 -11.10 -16.68 -1.37
CA ARG A 177 -11.77 -17.76 -2.12
C ARG A 177 -12.23 -18.95 -1.27
N GLY A 178 -11.50 -19.24 -0.18
CA GLY A 178 -11.78 -20.38 0.70
C GLY A 178 -12.82 -20.12 1.79
N ASP A 179 -13.29 -18.88 1.95
CA ASP A 179 -14.23 -18.52 3.01
C ASP A 179 -15.68 -18.77 2.55
N ARG A 180 -16.43 -19.56 3.31
CA ARG A 180 -17.83 -19.90 2.98
C ARG A 180 -18.75 -18.68 3.00
N ALA A 181 -18.48 -17.70 3.86
CA ALA A 181 -19.25 -16.45 3.88
C ALA A 181 -19.11 -15.71 2.55
N VAL A 182 -17.88 -15.65 2.03
CA VAL A 182 -17.59 -15.02 0.74
C VAL A 182 -18.25 -15.77 -0.41
N GLN A 183 -18.29 -17.10 -0.37
CA GLN A 183 -18.99 -17.90 -1.38
C GLN A 183 -20.49 -17.61 -1.42
N PHE A 184 -21.15 -17.48 -0.26
CA PHE A 184 -22.55 -17.10 -0.20
C PHE A 184 -22.80 -15.65 -0.64
N PHE A 185 -21.85 -14.75 -0.39
CA PHE A 185 -21.92 -13.39 -0.91
C PHE A 185 -21.81 -13.35 -2.45
N VAL A 186 -20.93 -14.17 -3.03
CA VAL A 186 -20.84 -14.34 -4.49
C VAL A 186 -22.10 -14.94 -5.08
N LEU A 187 -22.67 -15.93 -4.41
CA LEU A 187 -23.97 -16.50 -4.78
C LEU A 187 -25.05 -15.40 -4.78
N ALA A 188 -25.05 -14.52 -3.77
CA ALA A 188 -25.97 -13.39 -3.72
C ALA A 188 -25.73 -12.41 -4.89
N GLY A 189 -24.49 -12.02 -5.17
CA GLY A 189 -24.15 -11.16 -6.32
C GLY A 189 -24.59 -11.74 -7.67
N ALA A 190 -24.39 -13.04 -7.89
CA ALA A 190 -24.84 -13.72 -9.10
C ALA A 190 -26.37 -13.77 -9.19
N GLY A 191 -27.06 -14.06 -8.08
CA GLY A 191 -28.52 -14.02 -8.01
C GLY A 191 -29.10 -12.65 -8.33
N LEU A 192 -28.52 -11.59 -7.76
CA LEU A 192 -28.91 -10.20 -8.05
C LEU A 192 -28.73 -9.86 -9.54
N MET A 193 -27.61 -10.25 -10.15
CA MET A 193 -27.36 -10.02 -11.57
C MET A 193 -28.38 -10.75 -12.45
N ILE A 194 -28.61 -12.04 -12.21
CA ILE A 194 -29.59 -12.85 -12.97
C ILE A 194 -30.98 -12.21 -12.86
N SER A 195 -31.38 -11.81 -11.65
CA SER A 195 -32.68 -11.19 -11.41
C SER A 195 -32.81 -9.84 -12.11
N ALA A 196 -31.88 -8.91 -11.87
CA ALA A 196 -31.93 -7.57 -12.44
C ALA A 196 -31.89 -7.58 -13.97
N TYR A 197 -31.10 -8.47 -14.58
CA TYR A 197 -30.95 -8.56 -16.03
C TYR A 197 -32.20 -9.14 -16.70
N ALA A 198 -32.78 -10.16 -16.07
CA ALA A 198 -34.01 -10.74 -16.54
C ALA A 198 -35.20 -9.77 -16.38
N ALA A 199 -35.26 -9.06 -15.26
CA ALA A 199 -36.24 -8.00 -15.01
C ALA A 199 -36.12 -6.87 -16.04
N ALA A 200 -34.91 -6.38 -16.31
CA ALA A 200 -34.67 -5.33 -17.30
C ALA A 200 -35.24 -5.67 -18.68
N LEU A 201 -35.16 -6.94 -19.09
CA LEU A 201 -35.65 -7.37 -20.38
C LEU A 201 -37.18 -7.24 -20.51
N TYR A 202 -37.95 -7.73 -19.52
CA TYR A 202 -39.41 -7.70 -19.62
C TYR A 202 -40.03 -6.41 -19.08
N SER A 203 -39.43 -5.75 -18.07
CA SER A 203 -40.02 -4.56 -17.45
C SER A 203 -39.87 -3.30 -18.29
N THR A 204 -38.98 -3.32 -19.29
CA THR A 204 -38.73 -2.18 -20.20
C THR A 204 -39.16 -2.46 -21.64
N ARG A 205 -39.92 -3.53 -21.86
CA ARG A 205 -40.54 -3.84 -23.15
C ARG A 205 -41.49 -2.72 -23.54
N GLU A 206 -41.66 -2.49 -24.85
CA GLU A 206 -42.59 -1.48 -25.36
C GLU A 206 -44.05 -1.91 -25.17
N LEU A 207 -44.51 -2.88 -25.96
CA LEU A 207 -45.89 -3.40 -25.88
C LEU A 207 -45.93 -4.88 -25.51
N ALA A 208 -45.10 -5.71 -26.17
CA ALA A 208 -45.09 -7.14 -25.91
C ALA A 208 -43.72 -7.81 -26.13
N LEU A 209 -43.48 -8.85 -25.34
CA LEU A 209 -42.37 -9.78 -25.52
C LEU A 209 -42.95 -11.15 -25.91
N GLY A 210 -42.26 -11.88 -26.80
CA GLY A 210 -42.68 -13.22 -27.19
C GLY A 210 -42.90 -14.14 -25.98
N ARG A 211 -43.92 -15.01 -26.03
CA ARG A 211 -44.34 -15.85 -24.88
C ARG A 211 -43.17 -16.57 -24.22
N ASP A 212 -42.37 -17.27 -25.02
CA ASP A 212 -41.29 -18.13 -24.50
C ASP A 212 -40.17 -17.29 -23.87
N LEU A 213 -39.85 -16.16 -24.50
CA LEU A 213 -38.85 -15.23 -23.99
C LEU A 213 -39.32 -14.58 -22.69
N PHE A 214 -40.59 -14.14 -22.61
CA PHE A 214 -41.17 -13.60 -21.39
C PHE A 214 -41.14 -14.65 -20.28
N THR A 215 -41.63 -15.85 -20.57
CA THR A 215 -41.67 -16.95 -19.61
C THR A 215 -40.27 -17.27 -19.09
N LEU A 216 -39.28 -17.34 -19.98
CA LEU A 216 -37.88 -17.57 -19.61
C LEU A 216 -37.33 -16.43 -18.75
N ALA A 217 -37.48 -15.18 -19.16
CA ALA A 217 -37.01 -14.02 -18.41
C ALA A 217 -37.64 -13.97 -17.02
N SER A 218 -38.94 -14.18 -16.93
CA SER A 218 -39.65 -14.22 -15.66
C SER A 218 -39.23 -15.41 -14.77
N LYS A 219 -39.03 -16.62 -15.33
CA LYS A 219 -38.44 -17.77 -14.59
C LYS A 219 -37.01 -17.48 -14.11
N LEU A 220 -36.19 -16.80 -14.92
CA LEU A 220 -34.83 -16.38 -14.55
C LEU A 220 -34.84 -15.30 -13.46
N ASN A 221 -35.77 -14.35 -13.52
CA ASN A 221 -35.91 -13.34 -12.47
C ASN A 221 -36.20 -13.99 -11.11
N PHE A 222 -37.15 -14.93 -11.10
CA PHE A 222 -37.50 -15.68 -9.90
C PHE A 222 -36.33 -16.53 -9.38
N LEU A 223 -35.61 -17.23 -10.27
CA LEU A 223 -34.39 -17.96 -9.94
C LEU A 223 -33.35 -17.03 -9.29
N GLY A 224 -33.05 -15.91 -9.93
CA GLY A 224 -32.08 -14.94 -9.44
C GLY A 224 -32.44 -14.41 -8.05
N THR A 225 -33.73 -14.07 -7.84
CA THR A 225 -34.26 -13.59 -6.56
C THR A 225 -34.07 -14.63 -5.45
N LEU A 226 -34.38 -15.90 -5.70
CA LEU A 226 -34.22 -16.96 -4.69
C LEU A 226 -32.76 -17.34 -4.46
N VAL A 227 -31.92 -17.34 -5.51
CA VAL A 227 -30.46 -17.51 -5.37
C VAL A 227 -29.86 -16.38 -4.52
N PHE A 228 -30.32 -15.14 -4.73
CA PHE A 228 -29.97 -14.01 -3.88
C PHE A 228 -30.36 -14.24 -2.42
N GLY A 229 -31.61 -14.67 -2.18
CA GLY A 229 -32.10 -15.03 -0.85
C GLY A 229 -31.28 -16.12 -0.17
N ILE A 230 -30.96 -17.21 -0.88
CA ILE A 230 -30.10 -18.30 -0.38
C ILE A 230 -28.74 -17.75 0.04
N GLY A 231 -28.09 -16.95 -0.81
CA GLY A 231 -26.80 -16.33 -0.53
C GLY A 231 -26.85 -15.45 0.71
N MET A 232 -27.80 -14.52 0.78
CA MET A 232 -27.90 -13.57 1.89
C MET A 232 -28.27 -14.23 3.21
N ILE A 233 -29.27 -15.12 3.23
CA ILE A 233 -29.68 -15.82 4.47
C ILE A 233 -28.52 -16.68 4.98
N ASN A 234 -27.90 -17.49 4.12
CA ASN A 234 -26.82 -18.38 4.54
C ASN A 234 -25.57 -17.60 4.97
N LEU A 235 -25.26 -16.48 4.32
CA LEU A 235 -24.23 -15.55 4.77
C LEU A 235 -24.48 -15.11 6.21
N PHE A 236 -25.68 -14.61 6.51
CA PHE A 236 -26.01 -14.12 7.85
C PHE A 236 -26.18 -15.23 8.90
N LEU A 237 -26.45 -16.48 8.50
CA LEU A 237 -26.47 -17.62 9.41
C LEU A 237 -25.08 -18.04 9.90
N ILE A 238 -24.02 -17.75 9.14
CA ILE A 238 -22.65 -18.10 9.52
C ILE A 238 -21.78 -16.90 9.89
N TYR A 239 -22.18 -15.69 9.52
CA TYR A 239 -21.38 -14.47 9.62
C TYR A 239 -22.23 -13.27 10.09
N PRO A 240 -21.72 -12.38 10.97
CA PRO A 240 -20.39 -12.37 11.59
C PRO A 240 -20.22 -13.38 12.71
N ALA A 241 -21.29 -13.74 13.42
CA ALA A 241 -21.27 -14.85 14.37
C ALA A 241 -21.96 -16.07 13.77
N ARG A 242 -21.42 -17.26 14.00
CA ARG A 242 -22.07 -18.49 13.55
C ARG A 242 -23.33 -18.73 14.39
N ILE A 243 -24.51 -18.68 13.76
CA ILE A 243 -25.80 -19.01 14.36
C ILE A 243 -26.16 -20.47 14.05
N ALA A 244 -25.88 -20.93 12.83
CA ALA A 244 -26.33 -22.24 12.36
C ALA A 244 -25.20 -23.18 11.88
N GLY A 245 -25.50 -24.47 11.96
CA GLY A 245 -24.66 -25.54 11.43
C GLY A 245 -24.94 -25.82 9.95
N PRO A 246 -24.15 -26.70 9.30
CA PRO A 246 -24.27 -26.97 7.87
C PRO A 246 -25.64 -27.52 7.45
N ARG A 247 -26.31 -28.29 8.32
CA ARG A 247 -27.63 -28.87 8.05
C ARG A 247 -28.68 -27.79 7.75
N VAL A 248 -28.72 -26.73 8.55
CA VAL A 248 -29.65 -25.61 8.35
C VAL A 248 -29.37 -24.87 7.05
N LEU A 249 -28.09 -24.66 6.71
CA LEU A 249 -27.71 -24.00 5.45
C LEU A 249 -28.21 -24.80 4.23
N TRP A 250 -28.09 -26.13 4.29
CA TRP A 250 -28.64 -27.02 3.27
C TRP A 250 -30.16 -27.02 3.26
N THR A 251 -30.83 -26.93 4.42
CA THR A 251 -32.29 -26.81 4.49
C THR A 251 -32.78 -25.53 3.82
N VAL A 252 -32.16 -24.38 4.11
CA VAL A 252 -32.50 -23.10 3.45
C VAL A 252 -32.33 -23.22 1.93
N ALA A 253 -31.19 -23.75 1.47
CA ALA A 253 -30.93 -23.95 0.05
C ALA A 253 -31.94 -24.90 -0.58
N ALA A 254 -32.26 -26.03 0.06
CA ALA A 254 -33.18 -27.03 -0.46
C ALA A 254 -34.63 -26.51 -0.54
N VAL A 255 -35.11 -25.81 0.49
CA VAL A 255 -36.47 -25.24 0.51
C VAL A 255 -36.63 -24.21 -0.60
N LEU A 256 -35.72 -23.23 -0.69
CA LEU A 256 -35.81 -22.18 -1.71
C LEU A 256 -35.60 -22.74 -3.12
N SER A 257 -34.69 -23.71 -3.31
CA SER A 257 -34.52 -24.40 -4.59
C SER A 257 -35.74 -25.24 -4.98
N GLY A 258 -36.49 -25.76 -4.00
CA GLY A 258 -37.74 -26.49 -4.24
C GLY A 258 -38.81 -25.62 -4.90
N PHE A 259 -38.94 -24.36 -4.48
CA PHE A 259 -39.84 -23.39 -5.13
C PHE A 259 -39.39 -23.05 -6.56
N VAL A 260 -38.08 -22.85 -6.76
CA VAL A 260 -37.52 -22.68 -8.11
C VAL A 260 -37.89 -23.88 -8.98
N LEU A 261 -37.63 -25.10 -8.50
CA LEU A 261 -37.91 -26.32 -9.26
C LEU A 261 -39.40 -26.45 -9.58
N ALA A 262 -40.29 -26.12 -8.65
CA ALA A 262 -41.73 -26.13 -8.87
C ALA A 262 -42.14 -25.15 -9.99
N VAL A 263 -41.55 -23.96 -10.06
CA VAL A 263 -41.83 -22.99 -11.13
C VAL A 263 -41.23 -23.42 -12.47
N PHE A 264 -40.07 -24.08 -12.47
CA PHE A 264 -39.44 -24.55 -13.71
C PHE A 264 -40.14 -25.78 -14.30
N LEU A 265 -40.61 -26.70 -13.45
CA LEU A 265 -41.32 -27.93 -13.84
C LEU A 265 -42.85 -27.78 -13.92
N ASP A 266 -43.36 -26.55 -13.82
CA ASP A 266 -44.80 -26.26 -13.84
C ASP A 266 -45.60 -27.12 -12.82
N GLY A 267 -45.10 -27.19 -11.58
CA GLY A 267 -45.63 -27.99 -10.47
C GLY A 267 -46.98 -27.51 -9.91
N PRO A 268 -47.38 -27.89 -8.69
CA PRO A 268 -48.68 -27.50 -8.13
C PRO A 268 -48.84 -25.98 -7.95
N ASP A 269 -50.04 -25.44 -8.20
CA ASP A 269 -50.30 -23.98 -8.18
C ASP A 269 -49.89 -23.31 -6.86
N LEU A 270 -50.03 -24.00 -5.72
CA LEU A 270 -49.59 -23.50 -4.40
C LEU A 270 -48.09 -23.15 -4.37
N LEU A 271 -47.27 -23.95 -5.05
CA LEU A 271 -45.82 -23.77 -5.12
C LEU A 271 -45.40 -22.88 -6.30
N GLN A 272 -46.31 -22.58 -7.23
CA GLN A 272 -46.07 -21.67 -8.34
C GLN A 272 -46.25 -20.19 -7.98
N ASN A 273 -46.84 -19.87 -6.81
CA ASN A 273 -46.92 -18.48 -6.37
C ASN A 273 -45.51 -17.92 -6.13
N ARG A 274 -45.09 -16.97 -6.97
CA ARG A 274 -43.72 -16.43 -6.98
C ARG A 274 -43.46 -15.42 -5.87
N GLN A 275 -44.49 -14.78 -5.35
CA GLN A 275 -44.32 -13.72 -4.35
C GLN A 275 -44.15 -14.27 -2.94
N MET A 276 -44.86 -15.34 -2.59
CA MET A 276 -44.82 -15.93 -1.25
C MET A 276 -43.42 -16.40 -0.81
N PRO A 277 -42.64 -17.13 -1.64
CA PRO A 277 -41.28 -17.54 -1.29
C PRO A 277 -40.33 -16.36 -1.07
N VAL A 278 -40.50 -15.29 -1.85
CA VAL A 278 -39.69 -14.06 -1.74
C VAL A 278 -39.97 -13.35 -0.42
N VAL A 279 -41.25 -13.19 -0.08
CA VAL A 279 -41.67 -12.62 1.22
C VAL A 279 -41.12 -13.43 2.38
N LEU A 280 -41.27 -14.76 2.33
CA LEU A 280 -40.75 -15.66 3.36
C LEU A 280 -39.23 -15.54 3.51
N ALA A 281 -38.49 -15.55 2.40
CA ALA A 281 -37.03 -15.40 2.40
C ALA A 281 -36.61 -14.04 3.00
N MET A 282 -37.33 -12.97 2.68
CA MET A 282 -37.07 -11.63 3.21
C MET A 282 -37.33 -11.54 4.72
N LEU A 283 -38.45 -12.10 5.20
CA LEU A 283 -38.76 -12.17 6.63
C LEU A 283 -37.72 -13.00 7.40
N VAL A 284 -37.30 -14.14 6.84
CA VAL A 284 -36.22 -14.96 7.40
C VAL A 284 -34.91 -14.17 7.45
N LEU A 285 -34.54 -13.47 6.37
CA LEU A 285 -33.33 -12.65 6.33
C LEU A 285 -33.34 -11.56 7.42
N LEU A 286 -34.43 -10.79 7.52
CA LEU A 286 -34.59 -9.74 8.54
C LEU A 286 -34.55 -10.35 9.96
N GLY A 287 -35.20 -11.49 10.16
CA GLY A 287 -35.16 -12.23 11.43
C GLY A 287 -33.74 -12.69 11.81
N VAL A 288 -32.97 -13.25 10.87
CA VAL A 288 -31.58 -13.67 11.10
C VAL A 288 -30.70 -12.47 11.43
N VAL A 289 -30.88 -11.32 10.74
CA VAL A 289 -30.16 -10.07 11.06
C VAL A 289 -30.48 -9.60 12.49
N LEU A 290 -31.74 -9.68 12.92
CA LEU A 290 -32.13 -9.34 14.29
C LEU A 290 -31.50 -10.28 15.32
N VAL A 291 -31.48 -11.59 15.05
CA VAL A 291 -30.81 -12.58 15.90
C VAL A 291 -29.31 -12.30 15.99
N GLN A 292 -28.65 -11.95 14.88
CA GLN A 292 -27.26 -11.52 14.90
C GLN A 292 -27.06 -10.27 15.77
N ALA A 293 -27.96 -9.29 15.68
CA ALA A 293 -27.88 -8.07 16.47
C ALA A 293 -28.00 -8.35 17.97
N VAL A 294 -28.92 -9.23 18.36
CA VAL A 294 -29.07 -9.67 19.76
C VAL A 294 -27.82 -10.41 20.24
N LYS A 295 -27.29 -11.35 19.46
CA LYS A 295 -26.08 -12.12 19.81
C LYS A 295 -24.85 -11.23 19.91
N ALA A 296 -24.75 -10.22 19.04
CA ALA A 296 -23.65 -9.27 19.03
C ALA A 296 -23.64 -8.31 20.24
N ARG A 297 -24.76 -8.16 20.99
CA ARG A 297 -24.82 -7.23 22.15
C ARG A 297 -23.74 -7.49 23.19
N ARG A 298 -23.32 -8.75 23.36
CA ARG A 298 -22.33 -9.17 24.37
C ARG A 298 -20.88 -9.08 23.88
N ASN A 299 -20.65 -8.92 22.57
CA ASN A 299 -19.32 -8.85 22.00
C ASN A 299 -19.13 -7.53 21.23
N PRO A 300 -18.36 -6.56 21.76
CA PRO A 300 -18.20 -5.24 21.15
C PRO A 300 -17.63 -5.32 19.72
N THR A 301 -16.77 -6.30 19.45
CA THR A 301 -16.19 -6.53 18.12
C THR A 301 -17.25 -6.96 17.10
N THR A 302 -18.07 -7.97 17.44
CA THR A 302 -19.18 -8.44 16.59
C THR A 302 -20.24 -7.35 16.41
N ARG A 303 -20.50 -6.55 17.45
CA ARG A 303 -21.43 -5.40 17.38
C ARG A 303 -20.95 -4.34 16.41
N ALA A 304 -19.66 -4.00 16.44
CA ALA A 304 -19.06 -3.05 15.52
C ALA A 304 -19.10 -3.56 14.06
N MET A 305 -18.85 -4.85 13.85
CA MET A 305 -18.95 -5.49 12.53
C MET A 305 -20.37 -5.50 11.98
N LEU A 306 -21.37 -5.74 12.84
CA LEU A 306 -22.79 -5.78 12.44
C LEU A 306 -23.38 -4.37 12.23
N GLY A 307 -22.79 -3.32 12.81
CA GLY A 307 -23.35 -1.97 12.80
C GLY A 307 -23.71 -1.47 11.40
N TRP A 308 -22.73 -1.33 10.51
CA TRP A 308 -22.97 -0.87 9.14
C TRP A 308 -23.55 -1.94 8.22
N PHE A 309 -23.10 -3.19 8.37
CA PHE A 309 -23.53 -4.27 7.49
C PHE A 309 -24.98 -4.69 7.76
N GLY A 310 -25.37 -4.88 9.02
CA GLY A 310 -26.75 -5.15 9.41
C GLY A 310 -27.69 -4.00 9.10
N LEU A 311 -27.27 -2.75 9.33
CA LEU A 311 -28.05 -1.56 8.96
C LEU A 311 -28.28 -1.50 7.45
N SER A 312 -27.28 -1.81 6.64
CA SER A 312 -27.42 -1.80 5.18
C SER A 312 -28.42 -2.84 4.67
N VAL A 313 -28.51 -4.01 5.32
CA VAL A 313 -29.54 -5.02 4.99
C VAL A 313 -30.92 -4.57 5.43
N LEU A 314 -31.05 -3.96 6.60
CA LEU A 314 -32.32 -3.39 7.07
C LEU A 314 -32.82 -2.31 6.10
N LEU A 315 -31.95 -1.40 5.66
CA LEU A 315 -32.29 -0.36 4.70
C LEU A 315 -32.55 -0.93 3.30
N GLY A 316 -31.74 -1.88 2.84
CA GLY A 316 -31.87 -2.48 1.52
C GLY A 316 -33.09 -3.40 1.41
N ALA A 317 -33.09 -4.53 2.13
CA ALA A 317 -34.19 -5.48 2.08
C ALA A 317 -35.49 -4.89 2.65
N GLY A 318 -35.41 -4.09 3.73
CA GLY A 318 -36.57 -3.41 4.28
C GLY A 318 -37.12 -2.32 3.36
N GLY A 319 -36.26 -1.54 2.70
CA GLY A 319 -36.67 -0.53 1.72
C GLY A 319 -37.38 -1.15 0.51
N PHE A 320 -36.81 -2.21 -0.07
CA PHE A 320 -37.46 -2.98 -1.14
C PHE A 320 -38.80 -3.57 -0.67
N GLY A 321 -38.80 -4.20 0.51
CA GLY A 321 -40.00 -4.80 1.08
C GLY A 321 -41.12 -3.80 1.34
N LEU A 322 -40.80 -2.61 1.83
CA LEU A 322 -41.79 -1.57 2.14
C LEU A 322 -42.34 -0.88 0.90
N THR A 323 -41.52 -0.66 -0.13
CA THR A 323 -41.90 0.13 -1.32
C THR A 323 -42.49 -0.69 -2.46
N VAL A 324 -42.14 -1.98 -2.54
CA VAL A 324 -42.61 -2.88 -3.61
C VAL A 324 -43.44 -4.02 -3.03
N THR A 325 -42.86 -4.83 -2.15
CA THR A 325 -43.49 -6.10 -1.74
C THR A 325 -44.76 -5.90 -0.91
N LEU A 326 -44.74 -4.99 0.07
CA LEU A 326 -45.85 -4.75 0.98
C LEU A 326 -47.08 -4.16 0.27
N PRO A 327 -46.98 -3.11 -0.56
CA PRO A 327 -48.13 -2.61 -1.34
C PRO A 327 -48.77 -3.72 -2.20
N LEU A 328 -47.96 -4.51 -2.90
CA LEU A 328 -48.46 -5.61 -3.72
C LEU A 328 -49.21 -6.67 -2.90
N LEU A 329 -48.72 -7.01 -1.70
CA LEU A 329 -49.44 -7.91 -0.78
C LEU A 329 -50.77 -7.33 -0.29
N MET A 330 -50.87 -6.00 -0.18
CA MET A 330 -52.09 -5.30 0.21
C MET A 330 -53.05 -5.04 -0.97
N GLY A 331 -52.70 -5.52 -2.18
CA GLY A 331 -53.47 -5.26 -3.40
C GLY A 331 -53.38 -3.81 -3.90
N ALA A 332 -52.38 -3.05 -3.44
CA ALA A 332 -52.12 -1.68 -3.86
C ALA A 332 -50.98 -1.64 -4.91
N PRO A 333 -50.96 -0.65 -5.80
CA PRO A 333 -49.83 -0.44 -6.71
C PRO A 333 -48.55 -0.15 -5.91
N PRO A 334 -47.37 -0.60 -6.39
CA PRO A 334 -46.12 -0.34 -5.70
C PRO A 334 -45.82 1.16 -5.66
N SER A 335 -45.28 1.64 -4.54
CA SER A 335 -44.94 3.07 -4.36
C SER A 335 -43.72 3.48 -5.18
N LEU A 336 -42.88 2.52 -5.56
CA LEU A 336 -41.72 2.70 -6.39
C LEU A 336 -41.68 1.55 -7.40
N SER A 337 -41.44 1.83 -8.67
CA SER A 337 -41.29 0.77 -9.69
C SER A 337 -40.23 -0.24 -9.24
N GLN A 338 -40.42 -1.51 -9.56
CA GLN A 338 -39.46 -2.57 -9.24
C GLN A 338 -38.05 -2.24 -9.76
N GLY A 339 -37.95 -1.70 -10.97
CA GLY A 339 -36.69 -1.32 -11.60
C GLY A 339 -35.85 -0.37 -10.75
N HIS A 340 -36.44 0.73 -10.28
CA HIS A 340 -35.78 1.65 -9.35
C HIS A 340 -35.49 1.01 -7.98
N ALA A 341 -36.35 0.09 -7.51
CA ALA A 341 -36.20 -0.54 -6.20
C ALA A 341 -34.96 -1.45 -6.13
N PHE A 342 -34.43 -1.90 -7.26
CA PHE A 342 -33.16 -2.65 -7.31
C PHE A 342 -31.98 -1.86 -6.70
N LEU A 343 -32.02 -0.51 -6.67
CA LEU A 343 -30.99 0.31 -6.02
C LEU A 343 -30.84 0.01 -4.53
N PHE A 344 -31.93 -0.41 -3.85
CA PHE A 344 -31.86 -0.81 -2.44
C PHE A 344 -30.89 -1.98 -2.23
N PHE A 345 -30.73 -2.88 -3.20
CA PHE A 345 -29.75 -3.96 -3.07
C PHE A 345 -28.32 -3.42 -3.11
N LEU A 346 -28.01 -2.39 -3.89
CA LEU A 346 -26.66 -1.80 -3.88
C LEU A 346 -26.27 -1.23 -2.51
N VAL A 347 -27.24 -0.75 -1.72
CA VAL A 347 -27.00 -0.32 -0.34
C VAL A 347 -26.42 -1.48 0.50
N ILE A 348 -26.92 -2.70 0.30
CA ILE A 348 -26.44 -3.91 0.99
C ILE A 348 -24.97 -4.21 0.61
N PHE A 349 -24.66 -4.17 -0.69
CA PHE A 349 -23.30 -4.42 -1.18
C PHE A 349 -22.33 -3.32 -0.73
N ALA A 350 -22.78 -2.05 -0.73
CA ALA A 350 -22.00 -0.91 -0.25
C ALA A 350 -21.74 -1.01 1.26
N GLY A 351 -22.75 -1.37 2.06
CA GLY A 351 -22.60 -1.57 3.49
C GLY A 351 -21.65 -2.71 3.85
N LEU A 352 -21.65 -3.80 3.07
CA LEU A 352 -20.65 -4.85 3.23
C LEU A 352 -19.25 -4.36 2.84
N ALA A 353 -19.10 -3.71 1.67
CA ALA A 353 -17.82 -3.19 1.21
C ALA A 353 -17.21 -2.21 2.23
N MET A 354 -18.04 -1.34 2.82
CA MET A 354 -17.66 -0.42 3.88
C MET A 354 -17.30 -1.16 5.18
N GLY A 355 -18.08 -2.18 5.55
CA GLY A 355 -17.76 -3.04 6.70
C GLY A 355 -16.40 -3.71 6.53
N ILE A 356 -16.13 -4.24 5.33
CA ILE A 356 -14.87 -4.87 4.95
C ILE A 356 -13.71 -3.87 5.03
N ALA A 357 -13.89 -2.64 4.53
CA ALA A 357 -12.89 -1.59 4.55
C ALA A 357 -12.57 -1.09 5.96
N ARG A 358 -13.61 -0.79 6.74
CA ARG A 358 -13.46 -0.11 8.03
C ARG A 358 -13.05 -1.05 9.16
N TYR A 359 -13.55 -2.28 9.15
CA TYR A 359 -13.30 -3.25 10.23
C TYR A 359 -12.38 -4.38 9.80
N ARG A 360 -11.84 -4.34 8.58
CA ARG A 360 -10.98 -5.39 8.01
C ARG A 360 -11.57 -6.76 8.29
N LEU A 361 -12.88 -6.92 8.04
CA LEU A 361 -13.69 -8.13 8.26
C LEU A 361 -12.99 -9.41 7.74
N PHE A 362 -12.02 -9.25 6.83
CA PHE A 362 -11.23 -10.28 6.20
C PHE A 362 -9.73 -9.96 6.08
N GLU A 363 -9.04 -9.38 7.10
CA GLU A 363 -7.57 -9.15 7.12
C GLU A 363 -6.95 -8.81 5.75
N LEU A 364 -7.45 -7.77 5.09
CA LEU A 364 -7.11 -7.48 3.69
C LEU A 364 -5.74 -6.83 3.54
N ALA A 365 -5.02 -7.18 2.48
CA ALA A 365 -3.80 -6.50 2.07
C ALA A 365 -4.11 -5.20 1.30
N ASP A 366 -3.30 -4.16 1.48
CA ASP A 366 -3.50 -2.80 0.94
C ASP A 366 -3.69 -2.73 -0.60
N TRP A 367 -3.34 -3.78 -1.34
CA TRP A 367 -3.53 -3.87 -2.79
C TRP A 367 -4.98 -4.15 -3.21
N SER A 368 -5.84 -4.63 -2.32
CA SER A 368 -7.23 -4.99 -2.65
C SER A 368 -8.06 -3.78 -3.11
N PHE A 369 -7.97 -2.67 -2.37
CA PHE A 369 -8.63 -1.42 -2.71
C PHE A 369 -8.08 -0.80 -3.99
N ARG A 370 -6.80 -1.01 -4.29
CA ARG A 370 -6.20 -0.53 -5.54
C ARG A 370 -6.90 -1.13 -6.75
N ILE A 371 -7.28 -2.42 -6.73
CA ILE A 371 -8.02 -3.05 -7.84
C ILE A 371 -9.36 -2.38 -8.06
N LEU A 372 -10.14 -2.17 -6.99
CA LEU A 372 -11.47 -1.54 -7.11
C LEU A 372 -11.36 -0.11 -7.63
N PHE A 373 -10.34 0.65 -7.18
CA PHE A 373 -10.08 1.98 -7.70
C PHE A 373 -9.60 1.96 -9.16
N TYR A 374 -8.67 1.10 -9.55
CA TYR A 374 -8.27 1.02 -10.96
C TYR A 374 -9.44 0.65 -11.86
N LEU A 375 -10.28 -0.29 -11.42
CA LEU A 375 -11.48 -0.66 -12.16
C LEU A 375 -12.48 0.50 -12.24
N GLY A 376 -12.72 1.19 -11.13
CA GLY A 376 -13.57 2.39 -11.10
C GLY A 376 -13.04 3.49 -12.03
N GLY A 377 -11.74 3.70 -12.09
CA GLY A 377 -11.11 4.65 -13.00
C GLY A 377 -11.28 4.27 -14.47
N VAL A 378 -11.12 2.99 -14.82
CA VAL A 378 -11.36 2.49 -16.20
C VAL A 378 -12.82 2.64 -16.59
N VAL A 379 -13.75 2.26 -15.71
CA VAL A 379 -15.19 2.41 -15.97
C VAL A 379 -15.56 3.88 -16.14
N LEU A 380 -15.07 4.76 -15.25
CA LEU A 380 -15.30 6.19 -15.34
C LEU A 380 -14.74 6.77 -16.63
N LEU A 381 -13.55 6.36 -17.05
CA LEU A 381 -12.95 6.77 -18.32
C LEU A 381 -13.84 6.41 -19.50
N LEU A 382 -14.31 5.16 -19.57
CA LEU A 382 -15.18 4.69 -20.65
C LEU A 382 -16.53 5.42 -20.68
N VAL A 383 -17.15 5.63 -19.51
CA VAL A 383 -18.42 6.35 -19.40
C VAL A 383 -18.26 7.81 -19.83
N LEU A 384 -17.20 8.46 -19.38
CA LEU A 384 -16.91 9.85 -19.71
C LEU A 384 -16.59 10.01 -21.21
N ASP A 385 -15.77 9.12 -21.77
CA ASP A 385 -15.47 9.08 -23.22
C ASP A 385 -16.75 8.91 -24.05
N ALA A 386 -17.60 7.93 -23.68
CA ALA A 386 -18.89 7.74 -24.33
C ALA A 386 -19.80 8.97 -24.19
N THR A 387 -19.83 9.61 -23.02
CA THR A 387 -20.64 10.82 -22.79
C THR A 387 -20.16 11.98 -23.65
N LEU A 388 -18.83 12.19 -23.75
CA LEU A 388 -18.25 13.23 -24.61
C LEU A 388 -18.59 12.99 -26.09
N ILE A 389 -18.55 11.73 -26.54
CA ILE A 389 -18.88 11.35 -27.92
C ILE A 389 -20.38 11.52 -28.21
N PHE A 390 -21.25 10.97 -27.36
CA PHE A 390 -22.68 10.87 -27.68
C PHE A 390 -23.50 12.09 -27.24
N VAL A 391 -23.14 12.73 -26.13
CA VAL A 391 -23.91 13.87 -25.58
C VAL A 391 -23.35 15.20 -26.10
N LEU A 392 -22.02 15.34 -26.12
CA LEU A 392 -21.35 16.56 -26.57
C LEU A 392 -20.96 16.51 -28.05
N ALA A 393 -21.26 15.41 -28.75
CA ALA A 393 -20.96 15.19 -30.16
C ALA A 393 -19.48 15.45 -30.52
N LEU A 394 -18.55 15.17 -29.59
CA LEU A 394 -17.12 15.30 -29.87
C LEU A 394 -16.62 14.17 -30.77
N ASP A 395 -15.63 14.49 -31.60
CA ASP A 395 -14.87 13.48 -32.33
C ASP A 395 -14.16 12.52 -31.36
N ARG A 396 -13.99 11.27 -31.78
CA ARG A 396 -13.46 10.18 -30.93
C ARG A 396 -12.07 10.48 -30.35
N ALA A 397 -11.18 11.08 -31.14
CA ALA A 397 -9.81 11.37 -30.72
C ALA A 397 -9.74 12.45 -29.60
N PRO A 398 -10.36 13.64 -29.74
CA PRO A 398 -10.38 14.63 -28.67
C PRO A 398 -11.20 14.18 -27.45
N ALA A 399 -12.27 13.40 -27.63
CA ALA A 399 -13.05 12.84 -26.53
C ALA A 399 -12.19 12.00 -25.57
N LEU A 400 -11.39 11.07 -26.11
CA LEU A 400 -10.52 10.21 -25.31
C LEU A 400 -9.45 11.03 -24.56
N GLY A 401 -8.85 12.01 -25.24
CA GLY A 401 -7.86 12.91 -24.64
C GLY A 401 -8.43 13.70 -23.48
N LEU A 402 -9.62 14.30 -23.66
CA LEU A 402 -10.31 15.05 -22.61
C LEU A 402 -10.76 14.13 -21.47
N ALA A 403 -11.22 12.92 -21.78
CA ALA A 403 -11.64 11.94 -20.78
C ALA A 403 -10.45 11.51 -19.89
N LEU A 404 -9.29 11.25 -20.50
CA LEU A 404 -8.05 10.95 -19.77
C LEU A 404 -7.63 12.11 -18.86
N VAL A 405 -7.70 13.36 -19.35
CA VAL A 405 -7.37 14.55 -18.55
C VAL A 405 -8.33 14.70 -17.37
N LEU A 406 -9.64 14.56 -17.59
CA LEU A 406 -10.65 14.66 -16.54
C LEU A 406 -10.52 13.55 -15.49
N VAL A 407 -10.24 12.31 -15.90
CA VAL A 407 -9.94 11.22 -14.96
C VAL A 407 -8.65 11.53 -14.19
N GLY A 408 -7.61 12.02 -14.85
CA GLY A 408 -6.38 12.44 -14.18
C GLY A 408 -6.59 13.53 -13.13
N LEU A 409 -7.36 14.57 -13.47
CA LEU A 409 -7.56 15.75 -12.62
C LEU A 409 -8.63 15.58 -11.54
N VAL A 410 -9.65 14.76 -11.77
CA VAL A 410 -10.79 14.62 -10.84
C VAL A 410 -10.72 13.29 -10.11
N TYR A 411 -10.54 12.19 -10.83
CA TYR A 411 -10.64 10.85 -10.25
C TYR A 411 -9.43 10.52 -9.38
N LEU A 412 -8.20 10.81 -9.81
CA LEU A 412 -7.01 10.51 -9.01
C LEU A 412 -6.98 11.22 -7.64
N PRO A 413 -7.23 12.54 -7.53
CA PRO A 413 -7.27 13.18 -6.21
C PRO A 413 -8.46 12.71 -5.39
N LEU A 414 -9.65 12.55 -5.99
CA LEU A 414 -10.82 12.02 -5.27
C LEU A 414 -10.55 10.61 -4.72
N ARG A 415 -9.92 9.74 -5.52
CA ARG A 415 -9.49 8.40 -5.12
C ARG A 415 -8.62 8.46 -3.88
N ASP A 416 -7.64 9.35 -3.84
CA ASP A 416 -6.70 9.43 -2.72
C ASP A 416 -7.37 9.99 -1.45
N VAL A 417 -8.28 10.95 -1.58
CA VAL A 417 -9.13 11.43 -0.47
C VAL A 417 -10.01 10.30 0.07
N VAL A 418 -10.74 9.61 -0.79
CA VAL A 418 -11.62 8.48 -0.40
C VAL A 418 -10.81 7.36 0.23
N ALA A 419 -9.65 7.02 -0.34
CA ALA A 419 -8.79 5.97 0.17
C ALA A 419 -8.13 6.36 1.50
N GLY A 420 -7.84 7.64 1.73
CA GLY A 420 -7.42 8.16 3.04
C GLY A 420 -8.53 8.04 4.08
N TRP A 421 -9.75 8.46 3.72
CA TRP A 421 -10.93 8.35 4.58
C TRP A 421 -11.26 6.90 4.95
N LEU A 422 -11.18 5.97 3.99
CA LEU A 422 -11.38 4.54 4.22
C LEU A 422 -10.29 3.91 5.11
N ARG A 423 -9.02 4.30 4.93
CA ARG A 423 -7.89 3.65 5.61
C ARG A 423 -7.65 4.15 7.03
N ASN A 424 -8.05 5.39 7.34
CA ASN A 424 -8.01 6.00 8.68
C ASN A 424 -6.74 5.65 9.47
N ASP A 425 -5.58 5.73 8.80
CA ASP A 425 -4.27 5.36 9.33
C ASP A 425 -3.42 6.64 9.38
N PRO A 426 -3.20 7.24 10.56
CA PRO A 426 -2.25 8.34 10.69
C PRO A 426 -0.84 7.76 10.57
N SER A 427 -0.34 7.59 9.35
CA SER A 427 1.04 7.15 9.15
C SER A 427 1.98 8.31 9.48
N LEU A 428 2.76 8.17 10.55
CA LEU A 428 3.92 9.03 10.81
C LEU A 428 4.91 8.98 9.64
N SER A 429 5.53 10.11 9.32
CA SER A 429 6.63 10.12 8.35
C SER A 429 7.83 9.35 8.92
N LYS A 430 8.69 8.84 8.03
CA LYS A 430 9.91 8.15 8.50
C LYS A 430 10.80 9.09 9.33
N GLU A 431 10.90 10.36 8.92
CA GLU A 431 11.68 11.38 9.62
C GLU A 431 11.14 11.64 11.03
N GLU A 432 9.82 11.82 11.18
CA GLU A 432 9.18 12.01 12.49
C GLU A 432 9.38 10.79 13.40
N LEU A 433 9.29 9.58 12.83
CA LEU A 433 9.53 8.35 13.58
C LEU A 433 10.98 8.26 14.08
N PHE A 434 11.96 8.60 13.23
CA PHE A 434 13.36 8.63 13.64
C PHE A 434 13.65 9.70 14.70
N ALA A 435 13.03 10.88 14.58
CA ALA A 435 13.17 11.95 15.58
C ALA A 435 12.66 11.51 16.95
N LEU A 436 11.46 10.95 17.02
CA LEU A 436 10.86 10.48 18.28
C LEU A 436 11.63 9.29 18.89
N ILE A 437 12.21 8.41 18.08
CA ILE A 437 13.11 7.35 18.56
C ILE A 437 14.39 7.95 19.13
N GLY A 438 14.93 8.98 18.45
CA GLY A 438 16.08 9.76 18.92
C GLY A 438 15.85 10.33 20.31
N ASP A 439 14.70 10.98 20.54
CA ASP A 439 14.32 11.56 21.84
C ASP A 439 14.34 10.51 22.97
N VAL A 440 13.86 9.29 22.71
CA VAL A 440 13.89 8.19 23.68
C VAL A 440 15.33 7.75 23.98
N THR A 441 16.20 7.71 22.97
CA THR A 441 17.58 7.22 23.12
C THR A 441 18.51 8.23 23.79
N LEU A 442 18.32 9.53 23.53
CA LEU A 442 19.17 10.61 24.03
C LEU A 442 18.78 11.10 25.43
N ALA A 443 17.62 10.69 25.95
CA ALA A 443 17.20 11.06 27.29
C ALA A 443 18.18 10.53 28.36
N SER A 444 18.64 11.44 29.21
CA SER A 444 19.74 11.28 30.16
C SER A 444 19.35 10.52 31.44
N ASP A 445 18.05 10.47 31.79
CA ASP A 445 17.53 9.81 32.98
C ASP A 445 16.40 8.79 32.70
N GLY A 446 16.18 7.87 33.64
CA GLY A 446 15.15 6.83 33.50
C GLY A 446 13.72 7.40 33.43
N ALA A 447 13.47 8.53 34.09
CA ALA A 447 12.17 9.21 34.07
C ALA A 447 11.91 9.89 32.72
N GLY A 448 12.88 10.63 32.17
CA GLY A 448 12.78 11.26 30.85
C GLY A 448 12.62 10.25 29.72
N ARG A 449 13.33 9.10 29.79
CA ARG A 449 13.13 7.99 28.84
C ARG A 449 11.70 7.44 28.87
N GLY A 450 11.11 7.28 30.05
CA GLY A 450 9.73 6.84 30.20
C GLY A 450 8.72 7.82 29.57
N THR A 451 8.92 9.12 29.77
CA THR A 451 8.07 10.17 29.18
C THR A 451 8.19 10.23 27.66
N ALA A 452 9.41 10.21 27.12
CA ALA A 452 9.65 10.21 25.67
C ALA A 452 9.05 8.96 25.00
N LEU A 453 9.19 7.80 25.66
CA LEU A 453 8.62 6.54 25.19
C LEU A 453 7.08 6.58 25.19
N THR A 454 6.49 7.16 26.23
CA THR A 454 5.03 7.35 26.31
C THR A 454 4.55 8.28 25.19
N ALA A 455 5.27 9.36 24.91
CA ALA A 455 4.95 10.28 23.81
C ALA A 455 5.05 9.61 22.43
N LEU A 456 6.11 8.82 22.19
CA LEU A 456 6.29 8.02 20.98
C LEU A 456 5.11 7.06 20.77
N LEU A 457 4.73 6.30 21.80
CA LEU A 457 3.62 5.35 21.73
C LEU A 457 2.26 6.05 21.58
N GLN A 458 2.06 7.19 22.25
CA GLN A 458 0.86 8.00 22.09
C GLN A 458 0.73 8.50 20.64
N ARG A 459 1.83 8.89 20.01
CA ARG A 459 1.81 9.37 18.63
C ARG A 459 1.63 8.24 17.61
N LEU A 460 2.27 7.09 17.85
CA LEU A 460 2.19 5.91 16.97
C LEU A 460 0.83 5.23 16.99
N PHE A 461 0.24 5.09 18.17
CA PHE A 461 -0.91 4.21 18.39
C PHE A 461 -2.17 4.95 18.85
N ASN A 462 -2.01 6.17 19.38
CA ASN A 462 -3.05 6.98 20.00
C ASN A 462 -4.00 6.16 20.90
N PRO A 463 -3.46 5.43 21.89
CA PRO A 463 -4.24 4.52 22.74
C PRO A 463 -5.20 5.28 23.67
N LEU A 464 -6.19 4.57 24.20
CA LEU A 464 -7.10 5.11 25.22
C LEU A 464 -6.42 5.22 26.59
N SER A 465 -5.65 4.19 26.97
CA SER A 465 -4.82 4.21 28.17
C SER A 465 -3.49 3.48 27.95
N ILE A 466 -2.48 3.92 28.68
CA ILE A 466 -1.12 3.36 28.71
C ILE A 466 -0.88 2.92 30.15
N GLU A 467 -0.58 1.63 30.34
CA GLU A 467 -0.32 1.02 31.64
C GLU A 467 1.04 0.30 31.63
N GLN A 468 1.56 0.00 32.82
CA GLN A 468 2.71 -0.88 32.94
C GLN A 468 2.31 -2.31 32.57
N GLY A 469 2.99 -2.85 31.58
CA GLY A 469 2.80 -4.20 31.09
C GLY A 469 3.61 -5.23 31.87
N PRO A 470 3.33 -6.53 31.66
CA PRO A 470 4.06 -7.60 32.33
C PRO A 470 5.56 -7.57 31.93
N PRO A 471 6.49 -7.89 32.85
CA PRO A 471 7.95 -7.80 32.64
C PRO A 471 8.51 -8.85 31.66
N VAL A 472 7.65 -9.53 30.90
CA VAL A 472 8.00 -10.71 30.12
C VAL A 472 8.87 -10.31 28.93
N CYS A 473 10.04 -10.94 28.83
CA CYS A 473 10.89 -10.89 27.63
C CYS A 473 10.21 -11.68 26.49
N GLY A 474 10.01 -11.05 25.33
CA GLY A 474 9.40 -11.68 24.15
C GLY A 474 9.06 -10.66 23.05
N PRO A 475 8.41 -11.08 21.95
CA PRO A 475 7.93 -10.14 20.93
C PRO A 475 6.62 -9.46 21.35
N ALA A 476 6.38 -8.24 20.84
CA ALA A 476 5.08 -7.57 20.97
C ALA A 476 3.94 -8.49 20.49
N ARG A 477 2.83 -8.50 21.23
CA ARG A 477 1.70 -9.42 21.00
C ARG A 477 0.36 -8.75 21.26
N LEU A 478 -0.65 -9.19 20.49
CA LEU A 478 -2.04 -8.82 20.70
C LEU A 478 -2.67 -9.73 21.75
N VAL A 479 -3.41 -9.14 22.68
CA VAL A 479 -4.15 -9.83 23.75
C VAL A 479 -5.64 -9.51 23.60
N GLN A 480 -6.51 -10.45 24.01
CA GLN A 480 -7.98 -10.30 23.93
C GLN A 480 -8.48 -9.91 22.53
N GLY A 481 -7.90 -10.51 21.48
CA GLY A 481 -8.34 -10.26 20.09
C GLY A 481 -8.02 -8.87 19.55
N GLY A 482 -7.12 -8.11 20.19
CA GLY A 482 -6.68 -6.78 19.75
C GLY A 482 -7.16 -5.63 20.63
N GLU A 483 -7.86 -5.90 21.73
CA GLU A 483 -8.20 -4.87 22.73
C GLU A 483 -6.96 -4.34 23.44
N ILE A 484 -5.95 -5.21 23.60
CA ILE A 484 -4.71 -4.92 24.31
C ILE A 484 -3.52 -5.22 23.41
N LEU A 485 -2.52 -4.34 23.42
CA LEU A 485 -1.21 -4.54 22.82
C LEU A 485 -0.14 -4.52 23.91
N ASP A 486 0.46 -5.68 24.18
CA ASP A 486 1.61 -5.81 25.08
C ASP A 486 2.89 -5.53 24.27
N ILE A 487 3.66 -4.52 24.68
CA ILE A 487 4.94 -4.13 24.11
C ILE A 487 6.04 -4.37 25.16
N PRO A 488 6.72 -5.51 25.09
CA PRO A 488 7.91 -5.76 25.89
C PRO A 488 9.05 -4.88 25.37
N LEU A 489 9.67 -4.13 26.27
CA LEU A 489 10.74 -3.20 25.93
C LEU A 489 12.10 -3.72 26.42
N PRO A 490 13.21 -3.28 25.80
CA PRO A 490 14.54 -3.81 26.08
C PRO A 490 15.10 -3.34 27.42
N HIS A 491 16.21 -3.96 27.85
CA HIS A 491 16.75 -3.88 29.23
C HIS A 491 16.86 -2.44 29.77
N GLY A 492 16.10 -2.17 30.84
CA GLY A 492 16.08 -0.89 31.56
C GLY A 492 14.83 -0.04 31.34
N LEU A 493 13.90 -0.46 30.47
CA LEU A 493 12.60 0.18 30.27
C LEU A 493 11.46 -0.71 30.81
N PRO A 494 10.42 -0.15 31.44
CA PRO A 494 9.26 -0.92 31.87
C PRO A 494 8.52 -1.45 30.63
N GLY A 495 8.05 -2.70 30.67
CA GLY A 495 7.13 -3.20 29.66
C GLY A 495 5.88 -2.32 29.62
N ILE A 496 5.33 -2.07 28.43
CA ILE A 496 4.16 -1.21 28.27
C ILE A 496 2.98 -2.01 27.76
N ARG A 497 1.81 -1.75 28.35
CA ARG A 497 0.52 -2.26 27.90
C ARG A 497 -0.32 -1.10 27.38
N LEU A 498 -0.76 -1.22 26.13
CA LEU A 498 -1.68 -0.26 25.52
C LEU A 498 -3.08 -0.86 25.48
N HIS A 499 -4.09 -0.09 25.88
CA HIS A 499 -5.49 -0.46 25.76
C HIS A 499 -6.19 0.39 24.70
N TRP A 500 -6.92 -0.28 23.81
CA TRP A 500 -7.72 0.29 22.72
C TRP A 500 -7.00 1.32 21.83
N ALA A 501 -6.81 0.98 20.56
CA ALA A 501 -6.22 1.91 19.59
C ALA A 501 -7.14 3.11 19.30
N ARG A 502 -6.54 4.23 18.85
CA ARG A 502 -7.27 5.41 18.32
C ARG A 502 -8.32 5.98 19.29
N GLN A 503 -7.93 6.19 20.55
CA GLN A 503 -8.77 6.68 21.66
C GLN A 503 -10.08 5.90 21.83
N GLY A 504 -10.01 4.57 21.82
CA GLY A 504 -11.20 3.73 22.01
C GLY A 504 -12.04 3.48 20.76
N ARG A 505 -11.68 4.09 19.62
CA ARG A 505 -12.44 3.96 18.36
C ARG A 505 -12.09 2.71 17.55
N GLY A 506 -11.08 1.94 17.97
CA GLY A 506 -10.69 0.71 17.28
C GLY A 506 -9.83 -0.22 18.12
N LEU A 507 -9.56 -1.41 17.56
CA LEU A 507 -8.67 -2.42 18.12
C LEU A 507 -7.26 -2.30 17.50
N PHE A 508 -6.27 -2.81 18.21
CA PHE A 508 -4.94 -3.06 17.68
C PHE A 508 -4.96 -4.23 16.69
N SER A 509 -4.22 -4.09 15.60
CA SER A 509 -4.14 -5.04 14.50
C SER A 509 -2.78 -5.75 14.45
N ARG A 510 -2.67 -6.81 13.64
CA ARG A 510 -1.39 -7.48 13.33
C ARG A 510 -0.34 -6.53 12.72
N ARG A 511 -0.77 -5.41 12.12
CA ARG A 511 0.15 -4.36 11.64
C ARG A 511 0.72 -3.59 12.82
N ASP A 512 -0.13 -3.23 13.78
CA ASP A 512 0.27 -2.53 15.00
C ASP A 512 1.20 -3.40 15.85
N GLU A 513 0.95 -4.71 15.93
CA GLU A 513 1.86 -5.70 16.52
C GLU A 513 3.25 -5.71 15.84
N ARG A 514 3.28 -5.72 14.51
CA ARG A 514 4.53 -5.71 13.72
C ARG A 514 5.27 -4.38 13.84
N LEU A 515 4.53 -3.27 13.86
CA LEU A 515 5.09 -1.93 14.05
C LEU A 515 5.70 -1.80 15.45
N ALA A 516 4.96 -2.22 16.48
CA ALA A 516 5.46 -2.24 17.86
C ALA A 516 6.73 -3.11 17.99
N ARG A 517 6.76 -4.28 17.34
CA ARG A 517 7.96 -5.13 17.29
C ARG A 517 9.14 -4.42 16.62
N SER A 518 8.90 -3.81 15.46
CA SER A 518 9.94 -3.09 14.72
C SER A 518 10.49 -1.90 15.52
N VAL A 519 9.62 -1.15 16.20
CA VAL A 519 9.99 -0.03 17.07
C VAL A 519 10.78 -0.52 18.28
N ALA A 520 10.35 -1.61 18.93
CA ALA A 520 11.08 -2.20 20.05
C ALA A 520 12.49 -2.69 19.63
N GLU A 521 12.61 -3.33 18.46
CA GLU A 521 13.91 -3.75 17.91
C GLU A 521 14.82 -2.57 17.55
N MET A 522 14.26 -1.48 16.99
CA MET A 522 15.04 -0.27 16.71
C MET A 522 15.53 0.40 17.99
N LEU A 523 14.68 0.50 19.01
CA LEU A 523 15.04 1.04 20.32
C LEU A 523 16.13 0.20 20.98
N ASP A 524 16.03 -1.13 20.92
CA ASP A 524 17.04 -2.05 21.47
C ASP A 524 18.41 -1.82 20.82
N ARG A 525 18.45 -1.80 19.49
CA ARG A 525 19.69 -1.57 18.72
C ARG A 525 20.28 -0.19 18.99
N ALA A 526 19.45 0.85 19.08
CA ALA A 526 19.91 2.21 19.33
C ALA A 526 20.48 2.35 20.75
N ILE A 527 19.80 1.82 21.76
CA ILE A 527 20.27 1.81 23.15
C ILE A 527 21.57 0.99 23.28
N ALA A 528 21.65 -0.18 22.64
CA ALA A 528 22.86 -1.01 22.65
C ALA A 528 24.06 -0.30 22.01
N ARG A 529 23.84 0.40 20.88
CA ARG A 529 24.89 1.18 20.21
C ARG A 529 25.39 2.33 21.07
N GLN A 530 24.49 3.04 21.76
CA GLN A 530 24.86 4.13 22.67
C GLN A 530 25.71 3.61 23.83
N ARG A 531 25.28 2.52 24.49
CA ARG A 531 26.06 1.91 25.59
C ARG A 531 27.44 1.44 25.15
N ALA A 532 27.55 0.87 23.95
CA ALA A 532 28.84 0.46 23.40
C ALA A 532 29.75 1.67 23.11
N HIS A 533 29.18 2.78 22.64
CA HIS A 533 29.91 4.03 22.43
C HIS A 533 30.41 4.62 23.76
N ASP A 534 29.53 4.73 24.76
CA ASP A 534 29.88 5.26 26.08
C ASP A 534 30.99 4.41 26.74
N ALA A 535 30.87 3.07 26.67
CA ALA A 535 31.90 2.16 27.18
C ALA A 535 33.24 2.28 26.44
N ALA A 536 33.22 2.52 25.12
CA ALA A 536 34.43 2.75 24.34
C ALA A 536 35.11 4.07 24.72
N VAL A 537 34.32 5.14 24.92
CA VAL A 537 34.81 6.43 25.39
C VAL A 537 35.44 6.32 26.78
N ASP A 538 34.80 5.59 27.69
CA ASP A 538 35.34 5.38 29.05
C ASP A 538 36.62 4.54 29.04
N THR A 539 36.68 3.50 28.20
CA THR A 539 37.88 2.67 28.05
C THR A 539 39.05 3.50 27.52
N GLU A 540 38.80 4.36 26.53
CA GLU A 540 39.81 5.24 25.97
C GLU A 540 40.28 6.29 26.99
N ARG A 541 39.35 6.87 27.76
CA ARG A 541 39.67 7.78 28.85
C ARG A 541 40.55 7.12 29.93
N GLN A 542 40.27 5.86 30.27
CA GLN A 542 41.10 5.09 31.21
C GLN A 542 42.48 4.75 30.64
N ARG A 543 42.56 4.41 29.35
CA ARG A 543 43.84 4.18 28.66
C ARG A 543 44.71 5.43 28.69
N ILE A 544 44.15 6.57 28.29
CA ILE A 544 44.86 7.86 28.31
C ILE A 544 45.38 8.17 29.72
N ASN A 545 44.54 8.00 30.75
CA ASN A 545 44.94 8.27 32.13
C ASN A 545 46.09 7.36 32.58
N ARG A 546 46.07 6.08 32.20
CA ARG A 546 47.15 5.12 32.50
C ARG A 546 48.45 5.45 31.78
N ASP A 547 48.39 5.70 30.47
CA ASP A 547 49.56 6.09 29.65
C ASP A 547 50.20 7.39 30.18
N MET A 548 49.36 8.33 30.64
CA MET A 548 49.84 9.53 31.32
C MET A 548 50.55 9.21 32.64
N HIS A 549 49.96 8.38 33.50
CA HIS A 549 50.54 8.07 34.81
C HIS A 549 51.88 7.32 34.72
N ASP A 550 52.01 6.35 33.82
CA ASP A 550 53.16 5.44 33.79
C ASP A 550 54.41 6.09 33.16
N ASN A 551 54.25 6.91 32.13
CA ASN A 551 55.39 7.46 31.39
C ASN A 551 55.77 8.88 31.83
N ILE A 552 54.78 9.77 32.04
CA ILE A 552 55.04 11.17 32.47
C ILE A 552 55.44 11.20 33.94
N GLY A 553 54.80 10.38 34.79
CA GLY A 553 55.09 10.33 36.23
C GLY A 553 56.54 9.93 36.52
N VAL A 554 57.06 8.92 35.82
CA VAL A 554 58.44 8.43 35.98
C VAL A 554 59.46 9.46 35.46
N GLN A 555 59.20 10.10 34.31
CA GLN A 555 60.10 11.10 33.74
C GLN A 555 60.17 12.38 34.60
N LEU A 556 59.05 12.84 35.17
CA LEU A 556 59.01 13.99 36.10
C LEU A 556 59.71 13.69 37.43
N LEU A 557 59.54 12.48 37.98
CA LEU A 557 60.29 12.05 39.16
C LEU A 557 61.80 12.03 38.88
N GLY A 558 62.19 11.52 37.71
CA GLY A 558 63.59 11.53 37.25
C GLY A 558 64.16 12.94 37.12
N ALA A 559 63.37 13.89 36.60
CA ALA A 559 63.77 15.29 36.50
C ALA A 559 63.88 15.99 37.87
N LEU A 560 62.98 15.69 38.81
CA LEU A 560 62.99 16.23 40.17
C LEU A 560 64.20 15.76 40.99
N HIS A 561 64.68 14.53 40.76
CA HIS A 561 65.82 13.97 41.48
C HIS A 561 67.18 14.14 40.76
N SER A 562 67.21 14.72 39.56
CA SER A 562 68.46 15.01 38.85
C SER A 562 69.15 16.26 39.43
N ARG A 563 70.43 16.13 39.80
CA ARG A 563 71.28 17.24 40.28
C ARG A 563 72.03 17.97 39.16
N ASP A 564 71.98 17.41 37.95
CA ASP A 564 72.55 17.99 36.73
C ASP A 564 71.48 18.82 36.00
N ALA A 565 71.78 20.11 35.78
CA ALA A 565 70.87 21.08 35.19
C ALA A 565 70.55 20.76 33.72
N GLU A 566 71.53 20.27 32.95
CA GLU A 566 71.30 19.93 31.53
C GLU A 566 70.42 18.69 31.39
N ARG A 567 70.66 17.67 32.22
CA ARG A 567 69.85 16.45 32.26
C ARG A 567 68.42 16.71 32.73
N LYS A 568 68.24 17.63 33.68
CA LYS A 568 66.91 18.06 34.15
C LYS A 568 66.13 18.77 33.07
N ASP A 569 66.74 19.71 32.36
CA ASP A 569 66.08 20.45 31.28
C ASP A 569 65.72 19.52 30.10
N MET A 570 66.60 18.55 29.79
CA MET A 570 66.32 17.50 28.81
C MET A 570 65.09 16.66 29.18
N LEU A 571 65.01 16.15 30.43
CA LEU A 571 63.88 15.34 30.88
C LEU A 571 62.57 16.14 30.89
N ILE A 572 62.59 17.42 31.27
CA ILE A 572 61.41 18.29 31.24
C ILE A 572 60.95 18.54 29.80
N ARG A 573 61.87 18.83 28.87
CA ARG A 573 61.54 19.02 27.45
C ARG A 573 61.01 17.76 26.81
N GLN A 574 61.58 16.60 27.16
CA GLN A 574 61.11 15.30 26.69
C GLN A 574 59.71 14.98 27.24
N THR A 575 59.48 15.23 28.52
CA THR A 575 58.15 15.09 29.14
C THR A 575 57.11 16.00 28.49
N LEU A 576 57.46 17.27 28.20
CA LEU A 576 56.60 18.22 27.49
C LEU A 576 56.30 17.79 26.06
N SER A 577 57.28 17.20 25.36
CA SER A 577 57.11 16.64 24.03
C SER A 577 56.19 15.42 24.06
N ASP A 578 56.39 14.49 25.01
CA ASP A 578 55.57 13.29 25.18
C ASP A 578 54.13 13.66 25.58
N LEU A 579 53.94 14.61 26.50
CA LEU A 579 52.63 15.20 26.83
C LEU A 579 51.96 15.82 25.60
N ARG A 580 52.71 16.62 24.83
CA ARG A 580 52.19 17.22 23.61
C ARG A 580 51.83 16.13 22.61
N GLN A 581 52.55 15.01 22.53
CA GLN A 581 52.24 13.90 21.62
C GLN A 581 51.02 13.07 22.08
N ILE A 582 50.79 12.94 23.38
CA ILE A 582 49.62 12.26 23.96
C ILE A 582 48.36 13.13 23.84
N VAL A 583 48.49 14.45 24.06
CA VAL A 583 47.39 15.42 23.97
C VAL A 583 47.06 15.79 22.52
N SER A 584 48.08 15.86 21.65
CA SER A 584 47.89 16.04 20.20
C SER A 584 47.58 14.68 19.59
N SER A 585 46.34 14.21 19.70
CA SER A 585 45.84 13.09 18.89
C SER A 585 46.12 13.35 17.40
N PRO A 586 47.11 12.71 16.73
CA PRO A 586 47.33 12.88 15.30
C PRO A 586 46.62 11.74 14.58
N ALA A 587 45.32 11.59 14.83
CA ALA A 587 44.53 10.52 14.22
C ALA A 587 43.90 10.93 12.88
N GLN A 588 44.12 12.15 12.36
CA GLN A 588 43.31 12.62 11.23
C GLN A 588 43.95 13.40 10.09
N ASP A 589 45.18 13.89 10.18
CA ASP A 589 45.74 14.66 9.06
C ASP A 589 46.70 13.82 8.21
N ARG A 590 46.16 13.31 7.11
CA ARG A 590 46.98 12.98 5.93
C ARG A 590 47.59 14.27 5.42
N MET A 591 48.90 14.27 5.20
CA MET A 591 49.63 15.46 4.74
C MET A 591 50.35 15.13 3.43
N ASP A 592 50.37 16.08 2.52
CA ASP A 592 51.12 15.95 1.28
C ASP A 592 52.64 16.02 1.55
N LEU A 593 53.41 15.15 0.89
CA LEU A 593 54.86 15.07 1.04
C LEU A 593 55.55 16.40 0.70
N ALA A 594 55.13 17.10 -0.36
CA ALA A 594 55.78 18.35 -0.76
C ALA A 594 55.53 19.46 0.26
N GLN A 595 54.33 19.50 0.84
CA GLN A 595 54.01 20.41 1.95
C GLN A 595 54.88 20.12 3.17
N LEU A 596 54.99 18.86 3.59
CA LEU A 596 55.81 18.47 4.74
C LEU A 596 57.30 18.82 4.54
N LEU A 597 57.85 18.56 3.35
CA LEU A 597 59.25 18.87 3.04
C LEU A 597 59.48 20.39 2.96
N GLY A 598 58.51 21.15 2.46
CA GLY A 598 58.53 22.61 2.48
C GLY A 598 58.60 23.18 3.90
N ASP A 599 57.71 22.72 4.78
CA ASP A 599 57.69 23.11 6.20
C ASP A 599 59.04 22.79 6.86
N MET A 600 59.58 21.59 6.60
CA MET A 600 60.83 21.16 7.21
C MET A 600 62.05 21.89 6.67
N ARG A 601 62.07 22.23 5.39
CA ARG A 601 63.13 23.04 4.80
C ARG A 601 63.19 24.43 5.45
N SER A 602 62.04 25.06 5.65
CA SER A 602 61.97 26.37 6.33
C SER A 602 62.47 26.25 7.76
N GLU A 603 61.91 25.32 8.53
CA GLU A 603 62.27 25.14 9.96
C GLU A 603 63.76 24.81 10.15
N ILE A 604 64.32 23.94 9.31
CA ILE A 604 65.74 23.55 9.40
C ILE A 604 66.65 24.67 8.90
N GLY A 605 66.26 25.38 7.85
CA GLY A 605 66.97 26.55 7.35
C GLY A 605 67.14 27.60 8.44
N ASP A 606 66.03 27.98 9.09
CA ASP A 606 66.04 28.98 10.17
C ASP A 606 66.95 28.55 11.34
N HIS A 607 66.91 27.26 11.72
CA HIS A 607 67.73 26.74 12.81
C HIS A 607 69.23 26.68 12.46
N LEU A 608 69.58 26.33 11.23
CA LEU A 608 70.99 26.27 10.79
C LEU A 608 71.58 27.68 10.57
N GLU A 609 70.80 28.60 10.01
CA GLU A 609 71.20 30.01 9.85
C GLU A 609 71.47 30.67 11.20
N ALA A 610 70.60 30.44 12.19
CA ALA A 610 70.79 30.95 13.56
C ALA A 610 72.08 30.41 14.22
N ALA A 611 72.58 29.26 13.78
CA ALA A 611 73.82 28.66 14.25
C ALA A 611 75.04 29.00 13.35
N GLY A 612 74.84 29.71 12.24
CA GLY A 612 75.89 30.09 11.29
C GLY A 612 76.35 28.96 10.35
N LEU A 613 75.51 27.94 10.11
CA LEU A 613 75.78 26.85 9.17
C LEU A 613 75.03 27.06 7.85
N GLU A 614 75.66 26.70 6.74
CA GLU A 614 75.03 26.75 5.41
C GLU A 614 74.28 25.43 5.11
N LEU A 615 73.07 25.54 4.54
CA LEU A 615 72.21 24.42 4.15
C LEU A 615 72.14 24.26 2.63
N ASP A 616 72.65 23.14 2.11
CA ASP A 616 72.40 22.66 0.75
C ASP A 616 71.21 21.69 0.75
N TRP A 617 70.01 22.20 0.47
CA TRP A 617 68.78 21.40 0.39
C TRP A 617 68.41 21.06 -1.06
N ARG A 618 68.47 19.78 -1.42
CA ARG A 618 68.12 19.27 -2.75
C ARG A 618 66.89 18.36 -2.65
N ASP A 619 65.74 18.89 -3.04
CA ASP A 619 64.51 18.09 -3.16
C ASP A 619 64.29 17.63 -4.60
N ARG A 620 64.49 16.33 -4.82
CA ARG A 620 64.14 15.58 -6.03
C ARG A 620 63.14 14.46 -5.71
N GLY A 621 62.49 14.55 -4.55
CA GLY A 621 61.53 13.58 -4.04
C GLY A 621 60.07 13.99 -4.30
N ALA A 622 59.79 15.30 -4.31
CA ALA A 622 58.47 15.85 -4.61
C ALA A 622 58.13 15.77 -6.12
N PRO A 623 56.85 15.53 -6.51
CA PRO A 623 56.44 15.56 -7.92
C PRO A 623 56.67 16.94 -8.57
N ALA A 624 56.96 16.97 -9.87
CA ALA A 624 57.05 18.22 -10.63
C ALA A 624 55.75 19.05 -10.50
N ALA A 625 55.88 20.38 -10.53
CA ALA A 625 54.75 21.30 -10.40
C ALA A 625 53.63 20.92 -11.39
N GLY A 626 52.48 20.46 -10.87
CA GLY A 626 51.30 20.04 -11.64
C GLY A 626 50.95 18.54 -11.60
N ALA A 627 51.76 17.68 -10.95
CA ALA A 627 51.41 16.28 -10.70
C ALA A 627 50.64 16.10 -9.38
N ALA A 628 49.78 15.07 -9.28
CA ALA A 628 49.04 14.74 -8.06
C ALA A 628 50.02 14.50 -6.88
N GLY A 629 49.72 15.14 -5.75
CA GLY A 629 50.51 15.07 -4.51
C GLY A 629 50.65 13.65 -3.96
N THR A 630 51.69 13.42 -3.16
CA THR A 630 51.91 12.13 -2.47
C THR A 630 51.41 12.25 -1.04
N GLU A 631 50.20 11.75 -0.77
CA GLU A 631 49.65 11.69 0.58
C GLU A 631 50.43 10.72 1.47
N LEU A 632 50.91 11.22 2.61
CA LEU A 632 51.60 10.42 3.61
C LEU A 632 50.63 9.97 4.71
N THR A 633 50.83 8.74 5.19
CA THR A 633 50.16 8.27 6.41
C THR A 633 50.66 9.07 7.61
N PRO A 634 49.84 9.25 8.67
CA PRO A 634 50.26 9.96 9.88
C PRO A 634 51.57 9.39 10.48
N GLN A 635 51.75 8.07 10.40
CA GLN A 635 52.97 7.40 10.86
C GLN A 635 54.22 7.81 10.06
N LEU A 636 54.11 7.94 8.73
CA LEU A 636 55.22 8.40 7.88
C LEU A 636 55.54 9.88 8.11
N VAL A 637 54.52 10.73 8.28
CA VAL A 637 54.70 12.17 8.61
C VAL A 637 55.54 12.33 9.88
N GLN A 638 55.19 11.62 10.94
CA GLN A 638 55.91 11.68 12.21
C GLN A 638 57.34 11.12 12.10
N THR A 639 57.51 10.04 11.35
CA THR A 639 58.82 9.41 11.14
C THR A 639 59.77 10.34 10.39
N LEU A 640 59.29 11.04 9.36
CA LEU A 640 60.06 12.03 8.60
C LEU A 640 60.48 13.23 9.45
N ARG A 641 59.56 13.80 10.23
CA ARG A 641 59.87 14.91 11.15
C ARG A 641 60.93 14.51 12.18
N ALA A 642 60.78 13.32 12.76
CA ALA A 642 61.74 12.80 13.73
C ALA A 642 63.12 12.57 13.09
N LEU A 643 63.18 11.98 11.88
CA LEU A 643 64.43 11.76 11.16
C LEU A 643 65.19 13.06 10.93
N LEU A 644 64.52 14.07 10.37
CA LEU A 644 65.15 15.34 10.00
C LEU A 644 65.58 16.14 11.24
N ARG A 645 64.70 16.28 12.24
CA ARG A 645 65.00 17.06 13.46
C ARG A 645 66.11 16.43 14.29
N GLU A 646 66.08 15.12 14.50
CA GLU A 646 67.10 14.45 15.30
C GLU A 646 68.46 14.47 14.60
N SER A 647 68.48 14.33 13.27
CA SER A 647 69.72 14.41 12.48
C SER A 647 70.35 15.81 12.55
N VAL A 648 69.56 16.87 12.33
CA VAL A 648 70.02 18.26 12.44
C VAL A 648 70.41 18.61 13.87
N GLY A 649 69.63 18.16 14.86
CA GLY A 649 69.96 18.34 16.27
C GLY A 649 71.29 17.68 16.65
N ASN A 650 71.61 16.51 16.08
CA ASN A 650 72.90 15.86 16.30
C ASN A 650 74.05 16.61 15.63
N ILE A 651 73.85 17.15 14.44
CA ILE A 651 74.84 17.99 13.75
C ILE A 651 75.15 19.24 14.59
N LEU A 652 74.13 19.98 15.02
CA LEU A 652 74.28 21.20 15.82
C LEU A 652 74.98 20.94 17.16
N ARG A 653 74.71 19.80 17.80
CA ARG A 653 75.29 19.45 19.11
C ARG A 653 76.70 18.86 19.05
N HIS A 654 77.06 18.17 17.97
CA HIS A 654 78.21 17.26 17.98
C HIS A 654 79.18 17.37 16.80
N SER A 655 78.82 17.99 15.67
CA SER A 655 79.64 17.91 14.44
C SER A 655 80.75 18.96 14.33
N GLY A 656 80.50 20.19 14.82
CA GLY A 656 81.35 21.35 14.49
C GLY A 656 81.39 21.67 12.98
N ALA A 657 80.42 21.20 12.21
CA ALA A 657 80.30 21.39 10.77
C ALA A 657 80.06 22.87 10.40
N ARG A 658 80.37 23.22 9.16
CA ARG A 658 80.02 24.50 8.53
C ARG A 658 78.94 24.33 7.47
N ASN A 659 78.86 23.16 6.86
CA ASN A 659 77.95 22.86 5.77
C ASN A 659 77.12 21.61 6.08
N VAL A 660 75.82 21.70 5.81
CA VAL A 660 74.88 20.58 5.92
C VAL A 660 74.22 20.37 4.56
N ALA A 661 74.29 19.15 4.05
CA ALA A 661 73.65 18.76 2.81
C ALA A 661 72.50 17.78 3.09
N ILE A 662 71.29 18.13 2.63
CA ILE A 662 70.11 17.27 2.69
C ILE A 662 69.63 17.00 1.27
N ASP A 663 69.75 15.75 0.82
CA ASP A 663 69.34 15.29 -0.50
C ASP A 663 68.19 14.29 -0.35
N ILE A 664 67.05 14.61 -0.95
CA ILE A 664 65.84 13.81 -0.89
C ILE A 664 65.52 13.38 -2.32
N VAL A 665 65.49 12.07 -2.55
CA VAL A 665 65.32 11.48 -3.88
C VAL A 665 64.22 10.44 -3.85
N ARG A 666 63.34 10.46 -4.84
CA ARG A 666 62.39 9.37 -5.05
C ARG A 666 63.07 8.25 -5.84
N ALA A 667 63.26 7.09 -5.22
CA ALA A 667 63.86 5.93 -5.86
C ALA A 667 62.88 5.23 -6.83
N PRO A 668 63.35 4.37 -7.76
CA PRO A 668 62.48 3.55 -8.59
C PRO A 668 61.60 2.63 -7.71
N GLY A 669 60.29 2.90 -7.68
CA GLY A 669 59.31 2.23 -6.80
C GLY A 669 58.64 3.17 -5.80
N PRO A 670 57.78 2.68 -4.89
CA PRO A 670 57.16 3.52 -3.87
C PRO A 670 58.14 3.71 -2.70
N ARG A 671 59.32 4.32 -2.93
CA ARG A 671 60.32 4.56 -1.89
C ARG A 671 60.91 5.98 -1.97
N LEU A 672 61.13 6.57 -0.81
CA LEU A 672 61.82 7.84 -0.61
C LEU A 672 63.18 7.55 0.02
N GLU A 673 64.24 8.05 -0.60
CA GLU A 673 65.60 8.01 -0.08
C GLU A 673 65.99 9.40 0.42
N ILE A 674 66.44 9.48 1.66
CA ILE A 674 66.85 10.71 2.32
C ILE A 674 68.29 10.53 2.75
N ARG A 675 69.15 11.43 2.29
CA ARG A 675 70.55 11.51 2.67
C ARG A 675 70.82 12.84 3.36
N ILE A 676 71.37 12.77 4.57
CA ILE A 676 71.78 13.92 5.36
C ILE A 676 73.28 13.78 5.61
N ALA A 677 74.06 14.79 5.25
CA ALA A 677 75.50 14.80 5.42
C ALA A 677 76.01 16.13 5.99
N ASP A 678 77.03 16.08 6.82
CA ASP A 678 77.76 17.26 7.31
C ASP A 678 79.26 17.17 6.99
N ASP A 679 79.97 18.30 7.03
CA ASP A 679 81.43 18.39 6.83
C ASP A 679 82.22 18.51 8.14
N GLY A 680 81.61 18.10 9.25
CA GLY A 680 82.18 18.23 10.59
C GLY A 680 83.26 17.20 10.91
N ALA A 681 83.80 17.28 12.12
CA ALA A 681 84.66 16.24 12.65
C ALA A 681 83.78 15.05 13.05
N GLY A 682 83.52 14.14 12.10
CA GLY A 682 82.66 12.98 12.27
C GLY A 682 82.85 12.31 13.64
N HIS A 683 81.75 11.85 14.23
CA HIS A 683 81.67 11.31 15.59
C HIS A 683 82.83 10.33 15.91
N ARG A 684 83.86 10.80 16.63
CA ARG A 684 84.94 9.96 17.17
C ARG A 684 84.46 9.21 18.41
N GLY A 685 83.62 8.20 18.19
CA GLY A 685 82.98 7.43 19.25
C GLY A 685 82.63 6.01 18.82
N ALA A 686 83.55 5.30 18.18
CA ALA A 686 83.42 3.85 18.03
C ALA A 686 83.65 3.19 19.41
N GLY A 687 82.60 3.11 20.25
CA GLY A 687 82.64 2.25 21.43
C GLY A 687 81.86 2.66 22.68
N GLN A 688 81.17 3.80 22.75
CA GLN A 688 80.38 4.16 23.95
C GLN A 688 78.99 4.67 23.57
N GLY A 689 77.99 3.80 23.78
CA GLY A 689 76.56 4.12 23.84
C GLY A 689 75.98 4.84 22.63
N ALA A 690 75.36 4.11 21.70
CA ALA A 690 74.40 4.72 20.78
C ALA A 690 73.42 5.57 21.61
N GLY A 691 73.47 6.89 21.45
CA GLY A 691 72.53 7.79 22.13
C GLY A 691 71.11 7.31 21.85
N THR A 692 70.24 7.38 22.86
CA THR A 692 68.84 6.92 22.80
C THR A 692 68.10 7.46 21.56
N GLY A 693 68.50 8.62 21.04
CA GLY A 693 67.99 9.22 19.80
C GLY A 693 68.17 8.35 18.55
N LEU A 694 69.38 7.90 18.22
CA LEU A 694 69.63 7.12 16.99
C LEU A 694 69.05 5.70 17.06
N ALA A 695 69.02 5.10 18.26
CA ALA A 695 68.39 3.80 18.47
C ALA A 695 66.86 3.87 18.29
N ASN A 696 66.23 4.91 18.86
CA ASN A 696 64.79 5.15 18.69
C ASN A 696 64.42 5.49 17.25
N LEU A 697 65.27 6.26 16.57
CA LEU A 697 65.10 6.63 15.16
C LEU A 697 65.22 5.40 14.25
N ARG A 698 66.18 4.50 14.52
CA ARG A 698 66.28 3.20 13.83
C ARG A 698 65.02 2.35 14.03
N PHE A 699 64.56 2.20 15.27
CA PHE A 699 63.35 1.41 15.57
C PHE A 699 62.10 1.96 14.86
N ARG A 700 61.93 3.29 14.82
CA ARG A 700 60.79 3.93 14.14
C ARG A 700 60.84 3.74 12.62
N ILE A 701 62.02 3.86 12.01
CA ILE A 701 62.20 3.69 10.55
C ILE A 701 62.00 2.23 10.13
N GLU A 702 62.61 1.29 10.86
CA GLU A 702 62.45 -0.15 10.60
C GLU A 702 61.00 -0.60 10.86
N GLY A 703 60.33 -0.06 11.88
CA GLY A 703 58.92 -0.31 12.17
C GLY A 703 57.94 0.15 11.07
N CYS A 704 58.38 1.02 10.15
CA CYS A 704 57.62 1.41 8.96
C CYS A 704 58.07 0.66 7.70
N GLY A 705 58.90 -0.38 7.82
CA GLY A 705 59.48 -1.11 6.68
C GLY A 705 60.60 -0.37 5.96
N GLY A 706 61.16 0.67 6.60
CA GLY A 706 62.28 1.45 6.09
C GLY A 706 63.64 0.89 6.51
N THR A 707 64.70 1.54 6.03
CA THR A 707 66.10 1.17 6.33
C THR A 707 66.88 2.41 6.75
N LEU A 708 67.74 2.29 7.76
CA LEU A 708 68.62 3.37 8.20
C LEU A 708 70.08 2.91 8.23
N ARG A 709 70.96 3.69 7.59
CA ARG A 709 72.41 3.54 7.64
C ARG A 709 73.03 4.85 8.12
N VAL A 710 74.03 4.73 9.00
CA VAL A 710 74.82 5.86 9.48
C VAL A 710 76.27 5.50 9.24
N ALA A 711 76.98 6.34 8.50
CA ALA A 711 78.41 6.23 8.24
C ALA A 711 79.08 7.50 8.77
N THR A 712 80.26 7.34 9.35
CA THR A 712 81.02 8.44 9.93
C THR A 712 82.46 8.29 9.48
N ASP A 713 82.98 9.34 8.85
CA ASP A 713 84.36 9.42 8.37
C ASP A 713 85.05 10.64 9.00
N PRO A 714 86.39 10.74 8.95
CA PRO A 714 87.12 11.90 9.47
C PRO A 714 86.72 13.26 8.86
N GLY A 715 86.00 13.25 7.74
CA GLY A 715 85.48 14.44 7.05
C GLY A 715 83.97 14.67 7.19
N GLY A 716 83.26 13.98 8.10
CA GLY A 716 81.84 14.24 8.37
C GLY A 716 81.00 13.02 8.78
N THR A 717 79.73 13.24 9.10
CA THR A 717 78.74 12.17 9.29
C THR A 717 77.75 12.13 8.12
N ARG A 718 77.33 10.93 7.73
CA ARG A 718 76.33 10.68 6.69
C ARG A 718 75.25 9.74 7.20
N ILE A 719 74.01 10.17 7.13
CA ILE A 719 72.81 9.39 7.46
C ILE A 719 72.04 9.14 6.18
N GLU A 720 71.73 7.88 5.90
CA GLU A 720 70.93 7.45 4.75
C GLU A 720 69.71 6.67 5.24
N ALA A 721 68.53 7.17 4.92
CA ALA A 721 67.26 6.55 5.26
C ALA A 721 66.43 6.24 4.01
N GLY A 722 65.86 5.05 3.94
CA GLY A 722 64.92 4.64 2.89
C GLY A 722 63.55 4.36 3.50
N LEU A 723 62.49 5.00 3.01
CA LEU A 723 61.12 4.89 3.53
C LEU A 723 60.13 4.51 2.43
N PRO A 724 59.19 3.57 2.65
CA PRO A 724 58.17 3.24 1.66
C PRO A 724 57.06 4.32 1.58
N LEU A 725 56.71 4.74 0.36
CA LEU A 725 55.69 5.75 0.01
C LEU A 725 54.32 5.13 -0.37
N GLY A 726 54.11 3.83 -0.15
CA GLY A 726 52.88 3.12 -0.53
C GLY A 726 52.26 2.36 0.65
N ASN A 727 50.92 2.28 0.68
CA ASN A 727 50.11 1.68 1.75
C ASN A 727 50.73 0.42 2.33
N GLY A 728 50.93 0.42 3.65
CA GLY A 728 51.21 -0.78 4.43
C GLY A 728 50.05 -1.77 4.29
N ALA A 729 50.16 -2.67 3.31
CA ALA A 729 49.37 -3.88 3.23
C ALA A 729 50.35 -5.06 3.19
N THR A 730 50.47 -5.72 4.35
CA THR A 730 50.79 -7.14 4.55
C THR A 730 52.06 -7.70 3.88
N GLY A 731 53.15 -7.73 4.66
CA GLY A 731 54.28 -8.63 4.46
C GLY A 731 54.40 -9.59 5.63
N ASP A 732 54.14 -10.86 5.35
CA ASP A 732 54.22 -12.05 6.22
C ASP A 732 55.43 -12.02 7.16
N ALA A 733 55.19 -12.08 8.48
CA ALA A 733 56.26 -12.35 9.45
C ALA A 733 56.67 -13.83 9.31
N PRO A 734 57.96 -14.18 9.20
CA PRO A 734 58.37 -15.57 9.11
C PRO A 734 58.04 -16.27 10.43
N ARG A 735 57.15 -17.27 10.36
CA ARG A 735 56.87 -18.21 11.45
C ARG A 735 58.18 -18.87 11.89
N VAL A 736 58.63 -18.53 13.11
CA VAL A 736 59.65 -19.29 13.82
C VAL A 736 59.11 -20.70 14.02
N ARG A 737 59.72 -21.68 13.33
CA ARG A 737 59.55 -23.10 13.61
C ARG A 737 60.17 -23.38 14.97
N ALA A 738 59.35 -23.87 15.90
CA ALA A 738 59.82 -24.63 17.04
C ALA A 738 60.40 -25.96 16.54
N ALA A 739 61.68 -26.21 16.85
CA ALA A 739 62.29 -27.53 16.83
C ALA A 739 63.51 -27.51 17.78
N GLY A 740 63.52 -28.41 18.76
CA GLY A 740 64.64 -28.64 19.68
C GLY A 740 64.33 -28.22 21.10
#